data_AF-A0A950TZS0-F1
#
_entry.id   AF-A0A950TZS0-F1
#
_cell.length_a   1.000
_cell.length_b   1.000
_cell.length_c   1.000
_cell.angle_alpha   90.00
_cell.angle_beta   90.00
_cell.angle_gamma   90.00
#
_symmetry.space_group_name_H-M   'P 1'
#
loop_
_entity.id
_entity.type
_entity.pdbx_description
1 polymer ?
#
loop_
_entity_poly.entity_id
_entity_poly.type
_entity_poly.pdbx_seq_one_letter_code
_entity_poly.pdbx_strand_id
1 'polypeptide(L)'
;MKISCVAALIWLVVIWSLPGSAAAQPAGSPPPQCERTIEADIVAIDQPLFLNRLGASLPGGMIYALRRDIVAGAQGSEITAGNAQLAPNRRPRPLVLRVRVGDCLHIKFQNLLSPTALGPPPLPVPCNGLNLLPEQTCTREASVHVMGMDESIVAGTLMDGSFVGVNNSSLVAPSGQIEYLLHAPAEGVFLMYSAAADAVFGPPLIANSTGGGAGGQLSAGMFGSVVVQPRSAEWYRSQVTKADLDAATVGRSADGHPKLDYGALRKEADGSCTPVLRMVDVRYQLDSSGNCAASGSDLVTYYGDLTALVTGPTAGAFPATDNAPPFNHNPVAPNRHEPYREVVLHYHDILTVGTDCVPTPTAPSLTCNNAFPSLYSGNNTFYVLANGGEDFAINYASTGIGSEILANRLGVGPEGGCVECRFEDFFLSSWAVGDPALLVGKPDGLLNTYPPQQVPYQPKTVLRTDDEAKYPDDPSNVYHSYVGDRVIFRIVHAGQSVTHLHHVHAHQWLHSPNNDTSTYLDSQLISPGSAFTQEIDYDGSGNRNRTPGDAIFHCHFYPHFAEGMWGLWRNHDVFEGGTDLTQDPTTQWNRALPDGEFLKGTPIPAVVPLPTLAMAPMPARTKICPIDRKWDGNQVLDPSGNCPAADQASLAGEVAYIAKDDFDAGRDPGFPFYIPGIAGQRAPHPPLGYPRDTSSQPPGQTNYLDGGLARHITLAGEVSNDHYNAWDFSKDLDKVWVIPLAENGTPLEQLAMHIHSTCMRDSVTPEGQPGQYVLNGGPSVPGAPYANPSWGTNGKELCVDLADPRPPREHPNRPSRIYKAADIQMDVVFNKVGWHFPQQRFETLWEDVQPTIAGRRAPEPLFFRANSGETLEFWQTNLVPSYYEVDDFQVRTPTDIIGQHVHLVKFDVTSSDGAANGYNYAAGSLSPDAVRNKIANIRSANGCAADAPISFQCPAAKSAPAVFGPPPNGQDWTGTQTTVERWWADPALDNRGIDRTLRTV
;
A
#
# COMPACT_ATOMS: atom_id res chain seq x y z
N MET A 1 -39.04 6.75 44.04
CA MET A 1 -40.27 7.58 44.03
C MET A 1 -40.05 8.69 43.01
N LYS A 2 -40.77 8.65 41.89
CA LYS A 2 -40.73 9.70 40.84
C LYS A 2 -41.44 10.96 41.35
N ILE A 3 -40.98 12.15 40.92
CA ILE A 3 -41.75 13.17 40.15
C ILE A 3 -40.89 14.42 39.94
N SER A 4 -40.89 14.89 38.68
CA SER A 4 -40.26 16.08 38.11
C SER A 4 -40.79 17.42 38.63
N CYS A 5 -40.01 18.51 38.48
CA CYS A 5 -40.40 19.67 37.68
C CYS A 5 -39.29 20.73 37.54
N VAL A 6 -39.28 21.35 36.36
CA VAL A 6 -38.38 22.38 35.83
C VAL A 6 -38.84 23.78 36.27
N ALA A 7 -37.91 24.71 36.55
CA ALA A 7 -38.09 26.15 36.29
C ALA A 7 -36.75 26.92 36.37
N ALA A 8 -36.60 27.85 35.42
CA ALA A 8 -35.42 28.67 35.14
C ALA A 8 -35.08 29.71 36.21
N LEU A 9 -33.80 30.09 36.29
CA LEU A 9 -33.36 31.32 36.97
C LEU A 9 -32.23 32.00 36.19
N ILE A 10 -32.58 33.15 35.62
CA ILE A 10 -31.72 34.19 35.09
C ILE A 10 -30.89 34.76 36.24
N TRP A 11 -29.56 34.81 36.10
CA TRP A 11 -28.69 35.58 37.00
C TRP A 11 -27.97 36.69 36.23
N LEU A 12 -28.37 37.92 36.54
CA LEU A 12 -27.62 39.15 36.29
C LEU A 12 -26.30 39.10 37.07
N VAL A 13 -25.17 39.20 36.37
CA VAL A 13 -23.87 39.47 37.00
C VAL A 13 -23.66 40.99 37.01
N VAL A 14 -23.65 41.55 38.21
CA VAL A 14 -23.30 42.94 38.50
C VAL A 14 -21.79 43.10 38.38
N ILE A 15 -21.34 43.96 37.46
CA ILE A 15 -19.94 44.36 37.29
C ILE A 15 -19.55 45.29 38.45
N TRP A 16 -18.66 44.82 39.34
CA TRP A 16 -17.89 45.68 40.24
C TRP A 16 -16.57 46.05 39.55
N SER A 17 -16.41 47.32 39.23
CA SER A 17 -15.17 47.92 38.73
C SER A 17 -14.19 48.16 39.89
N LEU A 18 -13.21 47.27 40.05
CA LEU A 18 -11.98 47.55 40.78
C LEU A 18 -10.89 47.95 39.77
N PRO A 19 -10.09 49.01 40.01
CA PRO A 19 -8.98 49.38 39.16
C PRO A 19 -7.84 48.39 39.42
N GLY A 20 -7.78 47.32 38.62
CA GLY A 20 -6.64 46.43 38.55
C GLY A 20 -5.47 47.17 37.93
N SER A 21 -4.42 47.38 38.73
CA SER A 21 -3.11 47.78 38.23
C SER A 21 -2.68 46.81 37.14
N ALA A 22 -2.35 47.33 35.95
CA ALA A 22 -1.76 46.56 34.88
C ALA A 22 -0.49 45.88 35.42
N ALA A 23 -0.58 44.59 35.72
CA ALA A 23 0.59 43.76 35.89
C ALA A 23 1.36 43.85 34.57
N ALA A 24 2.58 44.40 34.62
CA ALA A 24 3.49 44.35 33.48
C ALA A 24 3.56 42.90 33.02
N GLN A 25 3.21 42.65 31.76
CA GLN A 25 3.46 41.36 31.13
C GLN A 25 4.96 41.04 31.34
N PRO A 26 5.31 39.82 31.78
CA PRO A 26 6.71 39.43 31.77
C PRO A 26 7.25 39.66 30.37
N ALA A 27 8.40 40.32 30.26
CA ALA A 27 9.06 40.55 28.98
C ALA A 27 9.12 39.21 28.24
N GLY A 28 8.42 39.12 27.10
CA GLY A 28 8.39 37.92 26.28
C GLY A 28 9.81 37.49 25.96
N SER A 29 10.05 36.18 25.94
CA SER A 29 11.27 35.62 25.38
C SER A 29 11.55 36.24 24.01
N PRO A 30 12.79 36.60 23.68
CA PRO A 30 13.11 37.14 22.36
C PRO A 30 12.64 36.14 21.28
N PRO A 31 12.15 36.64 20.14
CA PRO A 31 11.71 35.78 19.04
C PRO A 31 12.84 34.83 18.62
N PRO A 32 12.53 33.58 18.26
CA PRO A 32 13.56 32.63 17.84
C PRO A 32 14.32 33.15 16.61
N GLN A 33 15.61 32.86 16.53
CA GLN A 33 16.46 33.28 15.42
C GLN A 33 16.61 32.15 14.41
N CYS A 34 16.43 32.47 13.12
CA CYS A 34 16.67 31.54 12.03
C CYS A 34 18.17 31.29 11.86
N GLU A 35 18.61 30.02 11.87
CA GLU A 35 20.00 29.69 11.53
C GLU A 35 20.26 29.81 10.03
N ARG A 36 19.31 29.33 9.23
CA ARG A 36 19.25 29.46 7.77
C ARG A 36 17.80 29.64 7.35
N THR A 37 17.59 30.09 6.12
CA THR A 37 16.27 30.18 5.49
C THR A 37 16.23 29.27 4.27
N ILE A 38 15.18 28.47 4.17
CA ILE A 38 14.84 27.67 2.98
C ILE A 38 13.62 28.31 2.33
N GLU A 39 13.72 28.67 1.05
CA GLU A 39 12.61 29.19 0.28
C GLU A 39 11.77 28.06 -0.35
N ALA A 40 10.45 28.21 -0.30
CA ALA A 40 9.50 27.37 -1.02
C ALA A 40 8.51 28.25 -1.80
N ASP A 41 8.57 28.20 -3.13
CA ASP A 41 7.61 28.86 -4.01
C ASP A 41 6.41 27.92 -4.23
N ILE A 42 5.28 28.21 -3.57
CA ILE A 42 4.10 27.33 -3.52
C ILE A 42 2.92 28.01 -4.18
N VAL A 43 2.10 27.23 -4.88
CA VAL A 43 0.80 27.69 -5.38
C VAL A 43 -0.34 26.78 -4.96
N ALA A 44 -1.55 27.34 -4.91
CA ALA A 44 -2.80 26.59 -4.90
C ALA A 44 -3.41 26.58 -6.31
N ILE A 45 -3.81 25.41 -6.82
CA ILE A 45 -4.43 25.26 -8.14
C ILE A 45 -5.66 24.36 -8.09
N ASP A 46 -6.59 24.58 -9.02
CA ASP A 46 -7.61 23.59 -9.35
C ASP A 46 -6.93 22.45 -10.11
N GLN A 47 -7.09 21.23 -9.61
CA GLN A 47 -6.47 20.03 -10.19
C GLN A 47 -7.44 18.86 -10.04
N PRO A 48 -8.10 18.44 -11.12
CA PRO A 48 -8.83 17.18 -11.12
C PRO A 48 -7.91 16.04 -10.68
N LEU A 49 -8.37 15.24 -9.72
CA LEU A 49 -7.63 14.08 -9.21
C LEU A 49 -8.27 12.82 -9.78
N PHE A 50 -7.47 11.94 -10.36
CA PHE A 50 -7.86 10.55 -10.58
C PHE A 50 -7.27 9.73 -9.44
N LEU A 51 -8.10 8.88 -8.84
CA LEU A 51 -7.76 8.13 -7.64
C LEU A 51 -7.18 6.75 -7.99
N ASN A 52 -7.61 6.19 -9.13
CA ASN A 52 -7.16 4.89 -9.65
C ASN A 52 -7.39 4.73 -11.16
N ARG A 53 -6.91 3.61 -11.72
CA ARG A 53 -7.02 3.24 -13.15
C ARG A 53 -8.45 3.04 -13.63
N LEU A 54 -9.35 2.65 -12.73
CA LEU A 54 -10.76 2.40 -13.02
C LEU A 54 -11.55 3.71 -13.19
N GLY A 55 -10.93 4.87 -12.99
CA GLY A 55 -11.52 6.17 -13.30
C GLY A 55 -12.28 6.79 -12.14
N ALA A 56 -12.18 6.25 -10.93
CA ALA A 56 -12.63 6.97 -9.73
C ALA A 56 -11.88 8.31 -9.65
N SER A 57 -12.60 9.40 -9.39
CA SER A 57 -12.03 10.74 -9.52
C SER A 57 -12.61 11.75 -8.52
N LEU A 58 -11.89 12.86 -8.35
CA LEU A 58 -12.34 14.06 -7.68
C LEU A 58 -12.22 15.23 -8.68
N PRO A 59 -13.25 15.47 -9.52
CA PRO A 59 -13.17 16.47 -10.59
C PRO A 59 -12.92 17.89 -10.08
N GLY A 60 -13.44 18.20 -8.90
CA GLY A 60 -13.28 19.48 -8.21
C GLY A 60 -12.01 19.61 -7.35
N GLY A 61 -11.07 18.67 -7.44
CA GLY A 61 -9.88 18.66 -6.59
C GLY A 61 -9.09 19.97 -6.61
N MET A 62 -8.46 20.28 -5.48
CA MET A 62 -7.61 21.45 -5.28
C MET A 62 -6.34 21.00 -4.56
N ILE A 63 -5.16 21.43 -5.01
CA ILE A 63 -3.89 20.99 -4.42
C ILE A 63 -2.90 22.14 -4.21
N TYR A 64 -1.97 21.93 -3.28
CA TYR A 64 -0.70 22.63 -3.28
C TYR A 64 0.29 22.02 -4.27
N ALA A 65 1.07 22.87 -4.95
CA ALA A 65 2.19 22.43 -5.76
C ALA A 65 3.33 23.44 -5.71
N LEU A 66 4.55 23.00 -6.04
CA LEU A 66 5.66 23.92 -6.27
C LEU A 66 5.41 24.71 -7.56
N ARG A 67 5.65 26.03 -7.53
CA ARG A 67 5.45 26.92 -8.69
C ARG A 67 6.16 26.42 -9.95
N ARG A 68 7.33 25.80 -9.77
CA ARG A 68 8.17 25.27 -10.85
C ARG A 68 7.59 24.06 -11.59
N ASP A 69 6.65 23.36 -10.96
CA ASP A 69 5.99 22.18 -11.55
C ASP A 69 4.66 22.53 -12.23
N ILE A 70 4.32 23.83 -12.29
CA ILE A 70 3.07 24.32 -12.88
C ILE A 70 3.31 24.81 -14.31
N VAL A 71 2.39 24.43 -15.19
CA VAL A 71 2.28 24.92 -16.56
C VAL A 71 0.95 25.65 -16.74
N ALA A 72 0.83 26.38 -17.87
CA ALA A 72 -0.44 27.01 -18.21
C ALA A 72 -1.51 25.95 -18.51
N GLY A 73 -2.74 26.23 -18.11
CA GLY A 73 -3.90 25.40 -18.43
C GLY A 73 -4.33 25.51 -19.89
N ALA A 74 -5.51 25.00 -20.21
CA ALA A 74 -6.03 25.00 -21.58
C ALA A 74 -6.49 26.38 -22.09
N GLN A 75 -6.63 27.39 -21.23
CA GLN A 75 -7.20 28.71 -21.56
C GLN A 75 -6.16 29.77 -21.95
N GLY A 76 -4.97 29.37 -22.42
CA GLY A 76 -3.94 30.28 -22.92
C GLY A 76 -2.53 29.84 -22.54
N SER A 77 -1.52 30.62 -22.94
CA SER A 77 -0.10 30.30 -22.70
C SER A 77 0.45 30.85 -21.38
N GLU A 78 -0.29 31.70 -20.68
CA GLU A 78 0.15 32.30 -19.42
C GLU A 78 -0.40 31.56 -18.21
N ILE A 79 0.41 31.42 -17.16
CA ILE A 79 -0.03 30.83 -15.90
C ILE A 79 -0.71 31.91 -15.04
N THR A 80 -2.03 31.85 -14.98
CA THR A 80 -2.88 32.78 -14.23
C THR A 80 -3.91 32.02 -13.39
N ALA A 81 -4.63 32.73 -12.51
CA ALA A 81 -5.69 32.12 -11.71
C ALA A 81 -6.77 31.49 -12.61
N GLY A 82 -7.07 30.22 -12.40
CA GLY A 82 -7.98 29.43 -13.25
C GLY A 82 -7.38 28.94 -14.58
N ASN A 83 -6.14 29.30 -14.90
CA ASN A 83 -5.38 28.78 -16.04
C ASN A 83 -4.01 28.24 -15.60
N ALA A 84 -4.00 27.41 -14.56
CA ALA A 84 -2.82 26.76 -14.03
C ALA A 84 -3.11 25.27 -13.82
N GLN A 85 -2.17 24.41 -14.19
CA GLN A 85 -2.28 22.97 -13.99
C GLN A 85 -0.90 22.38 -13.69
N LEU A 86 -0.87 21.23 -13.04
CA LEU A 86 0.36 20.49 -12.84
C LEU A 86 0.93 20.03 -14.20
N ALA A 87 2.25 20.02 -14.34
CA ALA A 87 2.89 19.53 -15.55
C ALA A 87 2.44 18.07 -15.86
N PRO A 88 2.17 17.70 -17.12
CA PRO A 88 1.57 16.39 -17.44
C PRO A 88 2.34 15.16 -16.97
N ASN A 89 3.65 15.30 -16.75
CA ASN A 89 4.54 14.24 -16.27
C ASN A 89 4.67 14.20 -14.74
N ARG A 90 3.92 15.01 -14.00
CA ARG A 90 3.93 15.07 -12.54
C ARG A 90 2.64 14.49 -11.98
N ARG A 91 2.77 13.61 -10.99
CA ARG A 91 1.62 13.02 -10.30
C ARG A 91 1.00 14.03 -9.32
N PRO A 92 -0.33 14.25 -9.35
CA PRO A 92 -1.02 14.95 -8.26
C PRO A 92 -0.87 14.17 -6.94
N ARG A 93 -0.32 14.81 -5.90
CA ARG A 93 -0.11 14.25 -4.56
C ARG A 93 0.05 15.37 -3.53
N PRO A 94 -0.10 15.11 -2.22
CA PRO A 94 0.14 16.13 -1.20
C PRO A 94 1.58 16.65 -1.25
N LEU A 95 1.75 17.97 -1.09
CA LEU A 95 3.07 18.60 -1.13
C LEU A 95 3.81 18.37 0.19
N VAL A 96 5.02 17.80 0.13
CA VAL A 96 5.90 17.63 1.30
C VAL A 96 7.07 18.59 1.23
N LEU A 97 7.18 19.48 2.20
CA LEU A 97 8.32 20.38 2.38
C LEU A 97 9.23 19.84 3.49
N ARG A 98 10.53 20.11 3.39
CA ARG A 98 11.52 19.67 4.37
C ARG A 98 12.36 20.84 4.85
N VAL A 99 12.54 20.94 6.15
CA VAL A 99 13.34 21.97 6.84
C VAL A 99 14.12 21.32 7.97
N ARG A 100 15.20 21.93 8.46
CA ARG A 100 15.95 21.38 9.62
C ARG A 100 15.52 22.05 10.91
N VAL A 101 15.70 21.34 12.03
CA VAL A 101 15.59 21.96 13.36
C VAL A 101 16.47 23.21 13.42
N GLY A 102 15.87 24.34 13.84
CA GLY A 102 16.51 25.66 13.95
C GLY A 102 16.56 26.50 12.67
N ASP A 103 16.25 25.91 11.51
CA ASP A 103 16.10 26.66 10.27
C ASP A 103 14.68 27.26 10.17
N CYS A 104 14.53 28.25 9.29
CA CYS A 104 13.25 28.83 8.92
C CYS A 104 12.84 28.43 7.51
N LEU A 105 11.55 28.18 7.32
CA LEU A 105 10.92 27.96 6.03
C LEU A 105 10.22 29.26 5.62
N HIS A 106 10.68 29.85 4.51
CA HIS A 106 10.07 31.03 3.89
C HIS A 106 9.21 30.58 2.71
N ILE A 107 7.90 30.59 2.90
CA ILE A 107 6.92 30.18 1.89
C ILE A 107 6.47 31.43 1.14
N LYS A 108 6.67 31.44 -0.18
CA LYS A 108 6.08 32.43 -1.09
C LYS A 108 4.86 31.79 -1.72
N PHE A 109 3.68 32.12 -1.19
CA PHE A 109 2.42 31.50 -1.59
C PHE A 109 1.67 32.36 -2.60
N GLN A 110 1.24 31.76 -3.71
CA GLN A 110 0.37 32.38 -4.69
C GLN A 110 -0.92 31.56 -4.86
N ASN A 111 -2.07 32.22 -4.75
CA ASN A 111 -3.34 31.58 -5.05
C ASN A 111 -3.65 31.65 -6.55
N LEU A 112 -3.60 30.51 -7.24
CA LEU A 112 -3.95 30.37 -8.66
C LEU A 112 -5.26 29.60 -8.87
N LEU A 113 -6.06 29.40 -7.82
CA LEU A 113 -7.42 28.86 -7.94
C LEU A 113 -8.25 29.75 -8.87
N SER A 114 -9.14 29.12 -9.63
CA SER A 114 -10.14 29.81 -10.42
C SER A 114 -10.97 30.75 -9.53
N PRO A 115 -11.22 32.01 -9.96
CA PRO A 115 -12.08 32.95 -9.24
C PRO A 115 -13.53 32.45 -9.07
N THR A 116 -13.95 31.49 -9.89
CA THR A 116 -15.24 30.83 -9.80
C THR A 116 -15.04 29.33 -9.62
N ALA A 117 -15.75 28.72 -8.66
CA ALA A 117 -15.80 27.27 -8.55
C ALA A 117 -16.26 26.64 -9.87
N LEU A 118 -15.73 25.47 -10.19
CA LEU A 118 -16.13 24.68 -11.34
C LEU A 118 -17.57 24.17 -11.09
N GLY A 119 -18.51 24.54 -11.98
CA GLY A 119 -19.87 24.01 -12.00
C GLY A 119 -20.12 23.25 -13.30
N PRO A 120 -21.14 22.36 -13.37
CA PRO A 120 -21.52 21.74 -14.63
C PRO A 120 -21.88 22.82 -15.67
N PRO A 121 -21.32 22.80 -16.88
CA PRO A 121 -21.70 23.74 -17.94
C PRO A 121 -23.23 23.64 -18.20
N PRO A 122 -23.98 24.76 -18.36
CA PRO A 122 -23.51 26.06 -18.85
C PRO A 122 -23.73 27.26 -17.90
N LEU A 123 -23.90 27.09 -16.58
CA LEU A 123 -24.23 28.22 -15.69
C LEU A 123 -23.19 28.42 -14.57
N PRO A 124 -22.65 29.65 -14.41
CA PRO A 124 -22.02 30.06 -13.14
C PRO A 124 -23.10 30.05 -12.06
N VAL A 125 -22.93 29.23 -11.01
CA VAL A 125 -23.89 29.15 -9.91
C VAL A 125 -23.46 30.14 -8.82
N PRO A 126 -24.24 31.19 -8.51
CA PRO A 126 -23.97 32.02 -7.34
C PRO A 126 -24.04 31.15 -6.08
N CYS A 127 -23.15 31.37 -5.11
CA CYS A 127 -23.08 30.68 -3.81
C CYS A 127 -24.36 30.77 -2.93
N ASN A 128 -25.46 31.29 -3.49
CA ASN A 128 -26.75 31.45 -2.83
C ASN A 128 -27.79 30.39 -3.27
N GLY A 129 -27.42 29.30 -3.97
CA GLY A 129 -28.38 28.24 -4.29
C GLY A 129 -27.81 26.99 -5.01
N LEU A 130 -27.62 25.92 -4.24
CA LEU A 130 -27.93 24.51 -4.54
C LEU A 130 -27.32 23.75 -5.74
N ASN A 131 -26.32 24.23 -6.49
CA ASN A 131 -25.69 23.40 -7.54
C ASN A 131 -24.18 23.68 -7.71
N LEU A 132 -23.39 23.57 -6.62
CA LEU A 132 -21.94 23.41 -6.77
C LEU A 132 -21.63 21.93 -6.98
N LEU A 133 -20.57 21.63 -7.73
CA LEU A 133 -19.89 20.34 -7.59
C LEU A 133 -19.63 20.13 -6.08
N PRO A 134 -20.11 19.04 -5.46
CA PRO A 134 -20.08 18.88 -4.00
C PRO A 134 -18.64 18.92 -3.43
N GLU A 135 -17.63 18.85 -4.29
CA GLU A 135 -16.21 18.80 -3.95
C GLU A 135 -15.54 20.18 -3.79
N GLN A 136 -16.10 21.27 -4.34
CA GLN A 136 -15.48 22.61 -4.26
C GLN A 136 -16.17 23.55 -3.26
N THR A 137 -15.37 24.27 -2.48
CA THR A 137 -15.86 25.29 -1.56
C THR A 137 -16.28 26.57 -2.28
N CYS A 138 -17.30 27.23 -1.74
CA CYS A 138 -17.75 28.55 -2.18
C CYS A 138 -16.62 29.60 -2.12
N THR A 139 -15.83 29.60 -1.05
CA THR A 139 -14.65 30.47 -0.98
C THR A 139 -13.57 29.95 -1.93
N ARG A 140 -12.98 30.87 -2.69
CA ARG A 140 -11.80 30.64 -3.53
C ARG A 140 -10.56 31.27 -2.92
N GLU A 141 -10.68 31.85 -1.73
CA GLU A 141 -9.51 32.22 -0.93
C GLU A 141 -8.82 30.94 -0.46
N ALA A 142 -7.49 31.00 -0.35
CA ALA A 142 -6.68 29.90 0.14
C ALA A 142 -5.58 30.46 1.03
N SER A 143 -5.00 29.63 1.88
CA SER A 143 -3.90 30.02 2.76
C SER A 143 -2.90 28.87 2.92
N VAL A 144 -1.88 29.05 3.77
CA VAL A 144 -1.00 27.98 4.23
C VAL A 144 -0.92 28.07 5.74
N HIS A 145 -1.55 27.13 6.43
CA HIS A 145 -1.41 26.94 7.87
C HIS A 145 -0.59 25.67 8.13
N VAL A 146 0.42 25.75 9.01
CA VAL A 146 1.24 24.59 9.39
C VAL A 146 1.12 24.37 10.89
N MET A 147 0.36 23.34 11.29
CA MET A 147 0.11 23.07 12.70
C MET A 147 1.41 22.69 13.42
N GLY A 148 1.77 23.45 14.46
CA GLY A 148 2.90 23.14 15.35
C GLY A 148 4.23 23.81 14.98
N MET A 149 4.31 24.60 13.91
CA MET A 149 5.46 25.45 13.63
C MET A 149 5.36 26.81 14.35
N ASP A 150 6.51 27.45 14.58
CA ASP A 150 6.57 28.74 15.29
C ASP A 150 6.59 29.92 14.32
N GLU A 151 5.62 30.81 14.46
CA GLU A 151 5.40 31.97 13.60
C GLU A 151 5.81 33.29 14.28
N SER A 152 6.25 33.24 15.54
CA SER A 152 6.51 34.41 16.39
C SER A 152 7.81 35.16 16.06
N ILE A 153 8.46 34.84 14.94
CA ILE A 153 9.75 35.40 14.51
C ILE A 153 9.61 36.86 14.07
N VAL A 154 8.45 37.25 13.55
CA VAL A 154 8.19 38.62 13.06
C VAL A 154 7.21 39.33 13.99
N ALA A 155 7.71 40.28 14.78
CA ALA A 155 6.90 41.04 15.72
C ALA A 155 5.77 41.82 15.00
N GLY A 156 4.51 41.50 15.33
CA GLY A 156 3.33 42.23 14.86
C GLY A 156 2.64 41.69 13.60
N THR A 157 3.12 40.57 13.04
CA THR A 157 2.53 39.90 11.87
C THR A 157 2.38 38.40 12.13
N LEU A 158 1.39 38.01 12.92
CA LEU A 158 0.95 36.62 13.00
C LEU A 158 0.31 36.27 11.65
N MET A 159 1.09 35.67 10.76
CA MET A 159 0.64 35.15 9.48
C MET A 159 0.45 33.65 9.63
N ASP A 160 -0.57 33.25 10.40
CA ASP A 160 -0.82 31.86 10.76
C ASP A 160 -1.63 31.10 9.70
N GLY A 161 -1.85 31.71 8.54
CA GLY A 161 -2.71 31.14 7.51
C GLY A 161 -4.20 31.21 7.84
N SER A 162 -4.62 31.87 8.92
CA SER A 162 -6.02 31.98 9.32
C SER A 162 -6.56 33.41 9.33
N PHE A 163 -7.87 33.55 9.54
CA PHE A 163 -8.50 34.83 9.87
C PHE A 163 -9.48 34.64 11.05
N VAL A 164 -8.96 34.74 12.27
CA VAL A 164 -9.72 34.59 13.52
C VAL A 164 -10.29 35.92 14.04
N GLY A 165 -10.44 36.91 13.16
CA GLY A 165 -11.18 38.15 13.37
C GLY A 165 -10.41 39.31 14.00
N VAL A 166 -9.33 39.05 14.74
CA VAL A 166 -8.46 40.08 15.36
C VAL A 166 -7.08 40.15 14.71
N ASN A 167 -6.59 39.06 14.13
CA ASN A 167 -5.37 39.05 13.34
C ASN A 167 -5.61 39.65 11.94
N ASN A 168 -4.54 40.09 11.28
CA ASN A 168 -4.63 40.37 9.85
C ASN A 168 -4.94 39.06 9.12
N SER A 169 -5.90 39.10 8.20
CA SER A 169 -6.23 37.93 7.40
C SER A 169 -5.00 37.44 6.65
N SER A 170 -4.71 36.15 6.80
CA SER A 170 -3.72 35.43 5.99
C SER A 170 -4.37 34.61 4.87
N LEU A 171 -5.66 34.84 4.62
CA LEU A 171 -6.37 34.27 3.48
C LEU A 171 -6.07 35.08 2.23
N VAL A 172 -5.78 34.40 1.14
CA VAL A 172 -5.34 35.00 -0.12
C VAL A 172 -6.40 34.78 -1.18
N ALA A 173 -6.97 35.86 -1.72
CA ALA A 173 -7.89 35.78 -2.85
C ALA A 173 -7.18 35.28 -4.14
N PRO A 174 -7.91 34.74 -5.13
CA PRO A 174 -7.36 34.36 -6.42
C PRO A 174 -6.50 35.46 -7.06
N SER A 175 -5.37 35.06 -7.66
CA SER A 175 -4.27 35.92 -8.14
C SER A 175 -3.45 36.66 -7.07
N GLY A 176 -3.88 36.63 -5.81
CA GLY A 176 -3.16 37.20 -4.69
C GLY A 176 -1.91 36.41 -4.29
N GLN A 177 -1.07 37.04 -3.49
CA GLN A 177 0.15 36.46 -2.94
C GLN A 177 0.33 36.87 -1.49
N ILE A 178 1.00 36.02 -0.72
CA ILE A 178 1.43 36.30 0.65
C ILE A 178 2.72 35.53 0.94
N GLU A 179 3.47 35.96 1.94
CA GLU A 179 4.67 35.27 2.40
C GLU A 179 4.52 34.83 3.85
N TYR A 180 4.95 33.59 4.14
CA TYR A 180 4.98 33.02 5.48
C TYR A 180 6.43 32.76 5.89
N LEU A 181 6.79 33.06 7.14
CA LEU A 181 8.09 32.71 7.70
C LEU A 181 7.88 31.86 8.95
N LEU A 182 8.22 30.59 8.86
CA LEU A 182 7.97 29.57 9.88
C LEU A 182 9.29 29.04 10.43
N HIS A 183 9.47 29.05 11.75
CA HIS A 183 10.64 28.48 12.42
C HIS A 183 10.34 27.03 12.78
N ALA A 184 11.33 26.15 12.59
CA ALA A 184 11.24 24.73 12.87
C ALA A 184 11.84 24.40 14.25
N PRO A 185 11.01 24.31 15.31
CA PRO A 185 11.52 24.20 16.68
C PRO A 185 12.06 22.80 17.04
N ALA A 186 11.49 21.74 16.44
CA ALA A 186 11.80 20.35 16.79
C ALA A 186 11.52 19.41 15.62
N GLU A 187 12.22 18.28 15.59
CA GLU A 187 12.03 17.22 14.60
C GLU A 187 10.61 16.65 14.66
N GLY A 188 10.04 16.34 13.50
CA GLY A 188 8.71 15.76 13.39
C GLY A 188 8.08 16.01 12.03
N VAL A 189 6.82 15.58 11.89
CA VAL A 189 5.99 15.90 10.73
C VAL A 189 4.81 16.75 11.18
N PHE A 190 4.52 17.79 10.42
CA PHE A 190 3.51 18.80 10.74
C PHE A 190 2.56 18.93 9.56
N LEU A 191 1.26 18.82 9.80
CA LEU A 191 0.25 18.96 8.75
C LEU A 191 0.23 20.41 8.26
N MET A 192 0.31 20.55 6.94
CA MET A 192 0.12 21.81 6.22
C MET A 192 -1.22 21.75 5.51
N TYR A 193 -2.09 22.75 5.67
CA TYR A 193 -3.39 22.78 4.99
C TYR A 193 -3.92 24.20 4.80
N SER A 194 -4.98 24.33 3.98
CA SER A 194 -5.67 25.60 3.79
C SER A 194 -6.70 25.77 4.91
N ALA A 195 -6.55 26.80 5.73
CA ALA A 195 -7.54 27.15 6.75
C ALA A 195 -8.74 27.91 6.17
N ALA A 196 -8.75 28.18 4.86
CA ALA A 196 -9.92 28.75 4.19
C ALA A 196 -11.03 27.70 4.07
N ALA A 197 -12.21 28.00 4.62
CA ALA A 197 -13.35 27.08 4.67
C ALA A 197 -13.00 25.70 5.25
N ASP A 198 -12.40 25.73 6.44
CA ASP A 198 -12.03 24.55 7.24
C ASP A 198 -13.24 23.88 7.92
N ALA A 199 -14.43 24.49 7.93
CA ALA A 199 -15.63 23.91 8.52
C ALA A 199 -16.86 24.12 7.63
N VAL A 200 -17.45 23.01 7.16
CA VAL A 200 -18.78 22.99 6.56
C VAL A 200 -19.75 22.34 7.55
N PHE A 201 -20.51 23.16 8.28
CA PHE A 201 -21.56 22.69 9.20
C PHE A 201 -22.92 22.71 8.51
N GLY A 202 -23.45 21.52 8.19
CA GLY A 202 -24.85 21.32 7.81
C GLY A 202 -25.43 20.10 8.54
N PRO A 203 -26.76 20.01 8.77
CA PRO A 203 -27.37 18.80 9.31
C PRO A 203 -27.10 17.61 8.36
N PRO A 204 -27.06 16.36 8.84
CA PRO A 204 -26.67 15.20 8.03
C PRO A 204 -27.54 14.95 6.77
N LEU A 205 -28.69 15.61 6.65
CA LEU A 205 -29.55 15.58 5.45
C LEU A 205 -29.42 16.83 4.55
N ILE A 206 -28.57 17.80 4.91
CA ILE A 206 -28.38 19.09 4.22
C ILE A 206 -26.92 19.58 4.22
N ALA A 207 -25.95 18.76 4.62
CA ALA A 207 -24.52 19.00 4.38
C ALA A 207 -24.18 19.22 2.89
N ASN A 208 -25.08 18.82 1.99
CA ASN A 208 -25.01 19.03 0.54
C ASN A 208 -25.48 20.43 0.06
N SER A 209 -25.82 21.36 0.98
CA SER A 209 -26.39 22.67 0.59
C SER A 209 -25.40 23.84 0.51
N THR A 210 -24.13 23.63 0.92
CA THR A 210 -23.11 24.70 0.97
C THR A 210 -21.88 24.51 0.07
N GLY A 211 -21.76 23.41 -0.67
CA GLY A 211 -20.62 23.14 -1.57
C GLY A 211 -19.30 22.94 -0.80
N GLY A 212 -18.76 21.72 -0.88
CA GLY A 212 -17.70 21.20 -0.04
C GLY A 212 -18.25 20.06 0.80
N GLY A 213 -17.73 18.84 0.60
CA GLY A 213 -18.01 17.71 1.47
C GLY A 213 -17.70 18.04 2.94
N ALA A 214 -18.01 17.11 3.86
CA ALA A 214 -17.62 17.25 5.26
C ALA A 214 -16.09 17.46 5.34
N GLY A 215 -15.67 18.73 5.46
CA GLY A 215 -14.29 19.19 5.59
C GLY A 215 -13.72 20.15 4.54
N GLY A 216 -14.55 20.70 3.66
CA GLY A 216 -14.23 21.91 2.89
C GLY A 216 -13.01 21.78 1.97
N GLN A 217 -12.11 22.78 1.95
CA GLN A 217 -10.95 22.77 1.03
C GLN A 217 -9.98 21.62 1.33
N LEU A 218 -9.89 21.21 2.60
CA LEU A 218 -9.01 20.14 3.02
C LEU A 218 -9.49 18.79 2.42
N SER A 219 -10.79 18.48 2.47
CA SER A 219 -11.34 17.27 1.83
C SER A 219 -11.28 17.32 0.30
N ALA A 220 -11.11 18.52 -0.29
CA ALA A 220 -10.85 18.68 -1.72
C ALA A 220 -9.39 18.42 -2.13
N GLY A 221 -8.49 18.20 -1.15
CA GLY A 221 -7.06 17.96 -1.37
C GLY A 221 -6.13 19.12 -1.00
N MET A 222 -6.61 20.20 -0.38
CA MET A 222 -5.74 21.33 0.01
C MET A 222 -4.97 21.06 1.30
N PHE A 223 -4.11 20.05 1.25
CA PHE A 223 -3.19 19.70 2.33
C PHE A 223 -1.84 19.18 1.83
N GLY A 224 -0.91 19.05 2.76
CA GLY A 224 0.45 18.58 2.61
C GLY A 224 1.12 18.48 3.97
N SER A 225 2.44 18.52 4.01
CA SER A 225 3.16 18.54 5.29
C SER A 225 4.49 19.28 5.21
N VAL A 226 4.93 19.74 6.38
CA VAL A 226 6.32 20.14 6.62
C VAL A 226 6.95 19.08 7.51
N VAL A 227 8.02 18.46 7.03
CA VAL A 227 8.84 17.54 7.82
C VAL A 227 10.08 18.27 8.31
N VAL A 228 10.22 18.37 9.62
CA VAL A 228 11.40 18.92 10.27
C VAL A 228 12.40 17.78 10.49
N GLN A 229 13.55 17.88 9.83
CA GLN A 229 14.65 16.92 9.84
C GLN A 229 15.73 17.28 10.88
N PRO A 230 16.65 16.35 11.21
CA PRO A 230 17.80 16.64 12.06
C PRO A 230 18.63 17.84 11.59
N ARG A 231 19.33 18.49 12.53
CA ARG A 231 20.00 19.80 12.34
C ARG A 231 21.08 19.81 11.24
N SER A 232 21.73 18.68 10.99
CA SER A 232 22.75 18.53 9.93
C SER A 232 22.26 17.79 8.69
N ALA A 233 20.96 17.51 8.59
CA ALA A 233 20.41 16.65 7.56
C ALA A 233 20.57 17.22 6.13
N GLU A 234 20.89 16.32 5.21
CA GLU A 234 20.69 16.48 3.77
C GLU A 234 19.65 15.48 3.31
N TRP A 235 18.85 15.82 2.29
CA TRP A 235 17.83 14.92 1.79
C TRP A 235 17.75 14.88 0.26
N TYR A 236 17.50 13.67 -0.24
CA TYR A 236 17.59 13.31 -1.65
C TYR A 236 16.33 12.56 -2.08
N ARG A 237 15.99 12.63 -3.37
CA ARG A 237 14.90 11.84 -3.95
C ARG A 237 15.18 10.35 -3.72
N SER A 238 14.19 9.64 -3.18
CA SER A 238 14.30 8.21 -2.83
C SER A 238 13.93 7.29 -4.00
N GLN A 239 13.03 7.75 -4.86
CA GLN A 239 12.54 7.06 -6.05
C GLN A 239 12.62 8.03 -7.22
N VAL A 240 13.20 7.60 -8.33
CA VAL A 240 13.44 8.44 -9.50
C VAL A 240 13.24 7.65 -10.78
N THR A 241 13.23 8.31 -11.94
CA THR A 241 13.26 7.59 -13.22
C THR A 241 14.64 6.96 -13.44
N LYS A 242 14.72 5.93 -14.29
CA LYS A 242 16.03 5.40 -14.73
C LYS A 242 16.96 6.47 -15.28
N ALA A 243 16.42 7.41 -16.07
CA ALA A 243 17.18 8.51 -16.64
C ALA A 243 17.76 9.44 -15.57
N ASP A 244 17.03 9.70 -14.47
CA ASP A 244 17.53 10.47 -13.33
C ASP A 244 18.64 9.71 -12.59
N LEU A 245 18.48 8.42 -12.33
CA LEU A 245 19.50 7.61 -11.67
C LEU A 245 20.79 7.51 -12.52
N ASP A 246 20.64 7.31 -13.84
CA ASP A 246 21.77 7.32 -14.77
C ASP A 246 22.46 8.70 -14.82
N ALA A 247 21.69 9.80 -14.74
CA ALA A 247 22.25 11.16 -14.66
C ALA A 247 23.04 11.41 -13.36
N ALA A 248 22.72 10.71 -12.28
CA ALA A 248 23.48 10.74 -11.02
C ALA A 248 24.65 9.74 -10.99
N THR A 249 24.81 8.90 -12.02
CA THR A 249 25.83 7.85 -12.04
C THR A 249 27.15 8.35 -12.64
N VAL A 250 28.23 8.34 -11.86
CA VAL A 250 29.59 8.78 -12.29
C VAL A 250 30.48 7.63 -12.77
N GLY A 251 30.05 6.38 -12.57
CA GLY A 251 30.76 5.19 -12.99
C GLY A 251 30.01 3.93 -12.56
N ARG A 252 30.55 2.76 -12.88
CA ARG A 252 29.97 1.47 -12.44
C ARG A 252 31.04 0.57 -11.85
N SER A 253 30.66 -0.32 -10.94
CA SER A 253 31.49 -1.43 -10.47
C SER A 253 31.63 -2.52 -11.54
N ALA A 254 32.46 -3.53 -11.27
CA ALA A 254 32.71 -4.63 -12.22
C ALA A 254 31.46 -5.49 -12.49
N ASP A 255 30.57 -5.61 -11.51
CA ASP A 255 29.30 -6.34 -11.60
C ASP A 255 28.13 -5.47 -12.08
N GLY A 256 28.34 -4.16 -12.29
CA GLY A 256 27.39 -3.27 -12.94
C GLY A 256 26.64 -2.30 -12.03
N HIS A 257 26.84 -2.36 -10.71
CA HIS A 257 26.23 -1.41 -9.79
C HIS A 257 26.69 0.03 -10.08
N PRO A 258 25.80 1.03 -9.95
CA PRO A 258 26.17 2.43 -10.16
C PRO A 258 27.00 2.98 -9.01
N LYS A 259 27.97 3.83 -9.34
CA LYS A 259 28.60 4.75 -8.39
C LYS A 259 27.89 6.09 -8.49
N LEU A 260 27.37 6.59 -7.38
CA LEU A 260 26.45 7.74 -7.37
C LEU A 260 27.13 9.01 -6.90
N ASP A 261 26.86 10.10 -7.62
CA ASP A 261 27.05 11.47 -7.15
C ASP A 261 25.70 12.02 -6.70
N TYR A 262 25.47 12.02 -5.39
CA TYR A 262 24.25 12.56 -4.80
C TYR A 262 24.10 14.08 -5.00
N GLY A 263 25.20 14.79 -5.30
CA GLY A 263 25.22 16.20 -5.65
C GLY A 263 25.11 16.50 -7.15
N ALA A 264 24.84 15.48 -7.98
CA ALA A 264 24.79 15.64 -9.43
C ALA A 264 23.79 16.73 -9.87
N LEU A 265 24.22 17.53 -10.85
CA LEU A 265 23.42 18.58 -11.48
C LEU A 265 23.10 18.21 -12.93
N ARG A 266 21.89 18.51 -13.36
CA ARG A 266 21.45 18.40 -14.75
C ARG A 266 21.28 19.76 -15.37
N LYS A 267 21.75 19.87 -16.61
CA LYS A 267 21.44 20.97 -17.52
C LYS A 267 20.15 20.65 -18.26
N GLU A 268 19.15 21.51 -18.09
CA GLU A 268 17.85 21.38 -18.74
C GLU A 268 17.86 22.01 -20.14
N ALA A 269 16.89 21.64 -20.97
CA ALA A 269 16.79 22.09 -22.37
C ALA A 269 16.57 23.61 -22.50
N ASP A 270 15.96 24.23 -21.49
CA ASP A 270 15.73 25.68 -21.39
C ASP A 270 16.97 26.47 -20.93
N GLY A 271 18.10 25.77 -20.69
CA GLY A 271 19.34 26.36 -20.21
C GLY A 271 19.40 26.57 -18.69
N SER A 272 18.39 26.11 -17.94
CA SER A 272 18.43 26.08 -16.48
C SER A 272 19.27 24.91 -15.97
N CYS A 273 19.65 24.99 -14.69
CA CYS A 273 20.39 23.95 -13.99
C CYS A 273 19.60 23.49 -12.76
N THR A 274 19.44 22.19 -12.61
CA THR A 274 18.64 21.57 -11.55
C THR A 274 19.46 20.48 -10.86
N PRO A 275 19.35 20.31 -9.53
CA PRO A 275 19.85 19.10 -8.89
C PRO A 275 19.09 17.88 -9.39
N VAL A 276 19.78 16.75 -9.55
CA VAL A 276 19.15 15.48 -9.96
C VAL A 276 18.46 14.81 -8.78
N LEU A 277 19.17 14.71 -7.66
CA LEU A 277 18.71 14.01 -6.45
C LEU A 277 18.46 14.95 -5.26
N ARG A 278 19.24 16.01 -5.06
CA ARG A 278 19.03 16.94 -3.92
C ARG A 278 17.66 17.60 -3.99
N MET A 279 16.87 17.52 -2.92
CA MET A 279 15.52 18.12 -2.92
C MET A 279 15.49 19.56 -2.44
N VAL A 280 16.47 19.97 -1.65
CA VAL A 280 16.70 21.37 -1.26
C VAL A 280 18.17 21.68 -1.48
N ASP A 281 18.43 22.76 -2.21
CA ASP A 281 19.79 23.20 -2.49
C ASP A 281 19.82 24.68 -2.90
N VAL A 282 21.01 25.23 -3.13
CA VAL A 282 21.16 26.59 -3.69
C VAL A 282 20.64 26.68 -5.11
N ARG A 283 20.38 27.91 -5.58
CA ARG A 283 20.05 28.15 -6.99
C ARG A 283 21.28 27.91 -7.88
N TYR A 284 21.07 27.34 -9.07
CA TYR A 284 22.12 27.05 -10.05
C TYR A 284 21.87 27.77 -11.38
N GLN A 285 22.94 28.17 -12.06
CA GLN A 285 22.94 28.76 -13.41
C GLN A 285 24.13 28.24 -14.22
N LEU A 286 24.09 28.45 -15.54
CA LEU A 286 25.24 28.16 -16.40
C LEU A 286 26.34 29.21 -16.20
N ASP A 287 27.56 28.74 -15.94
CA ASP A 287 28.75 29.59 -15.94
C ASP A 287 29.16 29.98 -17.38
N SER A 288 30.21 30.79 -17.51
CA SER A 288 30.74 31.22 -18.81
C SER A 288 31.28 30.08 -19.68
N SER A 289 31.53 28.91 -19.09
CA SER A 289 31.97 27.69 -19.79
C SER A 289 30.80 26.77 -20.14
N GLY A 290 29.57 27.14 -19.76
CA GLY A 290 28.36 26.35 -20.02
C GLY A 290 28.12 25.21 -19.04
N ASN A 291 28.79 25.20 -17.88
CA ASN A 291 28.63 24.23 -16.80
C ASN A 291 27.68 24.77 -15.72
N CYS A 292 26.97 23.89 -15.03
CA CYS A 292 26.13 24.28 -13.91
C CYS A 292 26.98 24.70 -12.69
N ALA A 293 26.73 25.90 -12.17
CA ALA A 293 27.40 26.46 -11.00
C ALA A 293 26.39 27.18 -10.10
N ALA A 294 26.67 27.23 -8.79
CA ALA A 294 25.83 27.93 -7.83
C ALA A 294 25.75 29.43 -8.18
N SER A 295 24.54 29.98 -8.20
CA SER A 295 24.27 31.39 -8.52
C SER A 295 23.95 32.24 -7.27
N GLY A 296 23.91 31.62 -6.09
CA GLY A 296 23.66 32.27 -4.81
C GLY A 296 23.85 31.31 -3.64
N SER A 297 23.55 31.79 -2.43
CA SER A 297 23.61 31.01 -1.19
C SER A 297 22.25 30.61 -0.63
N ASP A 298 21.17 31.14 -1.22
CA ASP A 298 19.81 30.90 -0.72
C ASP A 298 19.37 29.49 -1.05
N LEU A 299 18.94 28.75 -0.03
CA LEU A 299 18.43 27.39 -0.19
C LEU A 299 16.99 27.44 -0.71
N VAL A 300 16.69 26.62 -1.70
CA VAL A 300 15.38 26.56 -2.34
C VAL A 300 14.89 25.12 -2.47
N THR A 301 13.58 24.95 -2.37
CA THR A 301 12.93 23.65 -2.56
C THR A 301 12.78 23.33 -4.06
N TYR A 302 13.44 22.26 -4.50
CA TYR A 302 13.36 21.74 -5.86
C TYR A 302 12.32 20.61 -5.98
N TYR A 303 12.24 19.72 -5.00
CA TYR A 303 11.34 18.56 -5.07
C TYR A 303 10.49 18.45 -3.80
N GLY A 304 9.21 18.11 -3.98
CA GLY A 304 8.23 17.94 -2.92
C GLY A 304 7.78 16.48 -2.74
N ASP A 305 8.67 15.53 -3.01
CA ASP A 305 8.35 14.10 -3.05
C ASP A 305 7.89 13.56 -1.69
N LEU A 306 6.93 12.63 -1.71
CA LEU A 306 6.44 11.91 -0.52
C LEU A 306 7.54 11.06 0.14
N THR A 307 8.53 10.63 -0.65
CA THR A 307 9.66 9.83 -0.18
C THR A 307 10.97 10.59 -0.29
N ALA A 308 11.90 10.32 0.63
CA ALA A 308 13.24 10.89 0.60
C ALA A 308 14.27 9.93 1.20
N LEU A 309 15.52 10.02 0.78
CA LEU A 309 16.65 9.56 1.58
C LEU A 309 17.08 10.73 2.47
N VAL A 310 17.24 10.51 3.76
CA VAL A 310 17.74 11.51 4.69
C VAL A 310 19.07 11.02 5.26
N THR A 311 20.06 11.90 5.22
CA THR A 311 21.46 11.58 5.47
C THR A 311 22.08 12.69 6.34
N GLY A 312 23.22 12.41 6.94
CA GLY A 312 24.09 13.45 7.47
C GLY A 312 24.79 14.24 6.35
N PRO A 313 25.69 15.17 6.71
CA PRO A 313 26.41 15.99 5.74
C PRO A 313 27.13 15.15 4.69
N THR A 314 27.18 15.66 3.44
CA THR A 314 27.88 15.01 2.31
C THR A 314 27.39 13.60 1.97
N ALA A 315 26.07 13.36 2.09
CA ALA A 315 25.46 12.04 1.96
C ALA A 315 26.10 10.98 2.91
N GLY A 316 26.53 11.40 4.11
CA GLY A 316 27.18 10.54 5.09
C GLY A 316 26.27 10.12 6.24
N ALA A 317 26.87 9.49 7.25
CA ALA A 317 26.24 9.29 8.55
C ALA A 317 26.03 10.62 9.29
N PHE A 318 25.01 10.69 10.14
CA PHE A 318 24.78 11.82 11.03
C PHE A 318 25.93 11.94 12.06
N PRO A 319 26.38 13.16 12.36
CA PRO A 319 27.38 13.37 13.39
C PRO A 319 26.81 12.97 14.76
N ALA A 320 27.67 12.55 15.69
CA ALA A 320 27.26 12.22 17.06
C ALA A 320 26.66 13.41 17.85
N THR A 321 26.75 14.63 17.31
CA THR A 321 26.08 15.82 17.86
C THR A 321 24.60 15.88 17.51
N ASP A 322 24.17 15.20 16.44
CA ASP A 322 22.78 15.12 16.01
C ASP A 322 22.07 14.01 16.79
N ASN A 323 21.89 14.29 18.07
CA ASN A 323 21.31 13.41 19.08
C ASN A 323 20.11 14.09 19.76
N ALA A 324 19.27 14.77 18.97
CA ALA A 324 18.10 15.50 19.46
C ALA A 324 16.83 15.04 18.71
N PRO A 325 15.90 14.32 19.38
CA PRO A 325 15.96 13.90 20.79
C PRO A 325 17.10 12.91 21.08
N PRO A 326 17.56 12.78 22.35
CA PRO A 326 18.65 11.88 22.71
C PRO A 326 18.40 10.44 22.30
N PHE A 327 19.33 9.84 21.54
CA PHE A 327 19.26 8.44 21.18
C PHE A 327 19.68 7.56 22.36
N ASN A 328 18.72 7.28 23.24
CA ASN A 328 18.91 6.29 24.30
C ASN A 328 19.15 4.91 23.68
N HIS A 329 20.03 4.13 24.29
CA HIS A 329 20.29 2.76 23.85
C HIS A 329 19.01 1.93 23.94
N ASN A 330 18.69 1.22 22.87
CA ASN A 330 17.52 0.36 22.77
C ASN A 330 17.89 -0.87 21.93
N PRO A 331 17.69 -2.12 22.40
CA PRO A 331 18.19 -3.31 21.71
C PRO A 331 17.55 -3.57 20.35
N VAL A 332 16.37 -2.99 20.09
CA VAL A 332 15.61 -3.21 18.85
C VAL A 332 15.74 -2.03 17.87
N ALA A 333 16.26 -0.89 18.32
CA ALA A 333 16.39 0.28 17.47
C ALA A 333 17.55 0.10 16.48
N PRO A 334 17.38 0.51 15.20
CA PRO A 334 18.48 0.54 14.24
C PRO A 334 19.55 1.56 14.69
N ASN A 335 20.70 1.57 14.01
CA ASN A 335 21.68 2.63 14.21
C ASN A 335 21.11 3.97 13.73
N ARG A 336 20.72 4.83 14.67
CA ARG A 336 20.03 6.09 14.35
C ARG A 336 20.92 7.19 13.79
N HIS A 337 22.23 6.97 13.74
CA HIS A 337 23.18 7.83 13.03
C HIS A 337 23.37 7.44 11.56
N GLU A 338 22.83 6.31 11.10
CA GLU A 338 22.89 5.94 9.70
C GLU A 338 21.84 6.68 8.86
N PRO A 339 22.14 6.90 7.56
CA PRO A 339 21.14 7.30 6.57
C PRO A 339 19.86 6.47 6.66
N TYR A 340 18.72 7.08 6.38
CA TYR A 340 17.43 6.39 6.37
C TYR A 340 16.56 6.81 5.19
N ARG A 341 15.63 5.94 4.84
CA ARG A 341 14.55 6.22 3.90
C ARG A 341 13.34 6.73 4.67
N GLU A 342 12.73 7.78 4.16
CA GLU A 342 11.54 8.41 4.70
C GLU A 342 10.37 8.21 3.75
N VAL A 343 9.19 7.87 4.31
CA VAL A 343 7.91 7.83 3.60
C VAL A 343 6.90 8.68 4.36
N VAL A 344 6.24 9.62 3.71
CA VAL A 344 5.19 10.46 4.31
C VAL A 344 3.81 10.01 3.84
N LEU A 345 2.94 9.65 4.78
CA LEU A 345 1.59 9.16 4.52
C LEU A 345 0.56 10.12 5.10
N HIS A 346 -0.34 10.62 4.25
CA HIS A 346 -1.49 11.42 4.65
C HIS A 346 -2.76 10.57 4.55
N TYR A 347 -3.35 10.25 5.69
CA TYR A 347 -4.68 9.64 5.78
C TYR A 347 -5.75 10.72 5.62
N HIS A 348 -6.70 10.54 4.71
CA HIS A 348 -7.74 11.54 4.46
C HIS A 348 -9.03 10.93 3.94
N ASP A 349 -10.11 11.68 4.14
CA ASP A 349 -11.47 11.32 3.76
C ASP A 349 -11.81 11.98 2.41
N ILE A 350 -12.40 11.21 1.49
CA ILE A 350 -12.89 11.68 0.18
C ILE A 350 -14.38 11.35 0.01
N LEU A 351 -15.15 11.57 1.08
CA LEU A 351 -16.55 11.16 1.30
C LEU A 351 -17.56 11.56 0.21
N THR A 352 -17.19 12.43 -0.73
CA THR A 352 -18.01 12.84 -1.87
C THR A 352 -18.02 11.81 -3.01
N VAL A 353 -17.20 10.76 -2.94
CA VAL A 353 -17.00 9.80 -4.04
C VAL A 353 -17.96 8.59 -3.93
N GLY A 354 -18.26 8.09 -2.73
CA GLY A 354 -19.09 6.89 -2.51
C GLY A 354 -20.50 7.07 -1.94
N THR A 355 -20.84 8.19 -1.27
CA THR A 355 -22.12 8.28 -0.50
C THR A 355 -23.27 9.09 -1.12
N ASP A 356 -23.01 9.97 -2.09
CA ASP A 356 -24.02 10.87 -2.68
C ASP A 356 -24.67 10.34 -3.99
N CYS A 357 -24.83 9.02 -4.08
CA CYS A 357 -25.37 8.34 -5.27
C CYS A 357 -26.91 8.29 -5.36
N VAL A 358 -27.65 8.94 -4.45
CA VAL A 358 -29.12 8.88 -4.45
C VAL A 358 -29.70 10.06 -5.26
N PRO A 359 -30.31 9.82 -6.43
CA PRO A 359 -31.00 10.87 -7.17
C PRO A 359 -32.16 11.39 -6.30
N THR A 360 -32.10 12.65 -5.89
CA THR A 360 -33.27 13.29 -5.25
C THR A 360 -34.18 13.88 -6.33
N PRO A 361 -35.50 13.98 -6.11
CA PRO A 361 -36.42 14.62 -7.06
C PRO A 361 -36.04 16.07 -7.41
N THR A 362 -35.21 16.70 -6.58
CA THR A 362 -34.73 18.08 -6.71
C THR A 362 -33.31 18.20 -7.30
N ALA A 363 -32.55 17.11 -7.36
CA ALA A 363 -31.20 17.05 -7.95
C ALA A 363 -31.02 15.74 -8.76
N PRO A 364 -31.64 15.63 -9.95
CA PRO A 364 -31.63 14.41 -10.76
C PRO A 364 -30.29 14.12 -11.46
N SER A 365 -29.24 14.91 -11.23
CA SER A 365 -27.95 14.82 -11.93
C SER A 365 -26.72 14.90 -11.01
N LEU A 366 -26.75 14.27 -9.83
CA LEU A 366 -25.51 14.05 -9.08
C LEU A 366 -24.64 13.06 -9.86
N THR A 367 -23.57 13.58 -10.47
CA THR A 367 -22.50 12.78 -11.09
C THR A 367 -21.82 11.99 -9.99
N CYS A 368 -22.01 10.68 -9.93
CA CYS A 368 -21.22 9.86 -9.01
C CYS A 368 -19.79 9.78 -9.57
N ASN A 369 -18.79 10.08 -8.74
CA ASN A 369 -17.39 10.08 -9.16
C ASN A 369 -16.67 8.75 -8.90
N ASN A 370 -17.40 7.72 -8.45
CA ASN A 370 -16.94 6.32 -8.46
C ASN A 370 -16.68 5.84 -9.90
N ALA A 371 -15.87 4.81 -10.04
CA ALA A 371 -15.56 4.18 -11.33
C ALA A 371 -16.80 3.67 -12.10
N PHE A 372 -17.86 3.22 -11.39
CA PHE A 372 -19.04 2.56 -11.98
C PHE A 372 -20.38 3.16 -11.53
N PRO A 373 -20.64 4.46 -11.77
CA PRO A 373 -21.70 5.23 -11.11
C PRO A 373 -23.12 4.70 -11.37
N SER A 374 -23.39 4.18 -12.58
CA SER A 374 -24.70 3.65 -12.97
C SER A 374 -25.03 2.31 -12.31
N LEU A 375 -24.01 1.54 -11.92
CA LEU A 375 -24.18 0.24 -11.27
C LEU A 375 -24.34 0.36 -9.76
N TYR A 376 -23.72 1.35 -9.12
CA TYR A 376 -24.00 1.65 -7.71
C TYR A 376 -25.43 2.14 -7.52
N SER A 377 -25.93 3.04 -8.37
CA SER A 377 -27.23 3.71 -8.19
C SER A 377 -28.44 3.00 -8.82
N GLY A 378 -28.27 2.26 -9.92
CA GLY A 378 -29.38 1.76 -10.74
C GLY A 378 -30.02 0.43 -10.33
N ASN A 379 -29.33 -0.41 -9.54
CA ASN A 379 -29.67 -1.83 -9.36
C ASN A 379 -29.80 -2.33 -7.90
N ASN A 380 -29.96 -1.42 -6.91
CA ASN A 380 -29.97 -1.75 -5.47
C ASN A 380 -28.71 -2.47 -4.94
N THR A 381 -27.67 -2.63 -5.75
CA THR A 381 -26.32 -3.11 -5.36
C THR A 381 -25.59 -2.11 -4.45
N PHE A 382 -26.05 -0.85 -4.39
CA PHE A 382 -25.56 0.16 -3.45
C PHE A 382 -25.41 -0.40 -2.03
N TYR A 383 -26.45 -1.01 -1.47
CA TYR A 383 -26.41 -1.49 -0.08
C TYR A 383 -25.43 -2.66 0.13
N VAL A 384 -24.98 -3.30 -0.94
CA VAL A 384 -23.98 -4.38 -0.89
C VAL A 384 -22.57 -3.83 -1.05
N LEU A 385 -22.36 -2.90 -1.99
CA LEU A 385 -21.03 -2.44 -2.39
C LEU A 385 -20.65 -1.07 -1.81
N ALA A 386 -21.55 -0.35 -1.14
CA ALA A 386 -21.28 0.99 -0.60
C ALA A 386 -20.06 0.99 0.35
N ASN A 387 -19.95 -0.01 1.23
CA ASN A 387 -18.80 -0.17 2.13
C ASN A 387 -17.54 -0.72 1.42
N GLY A 388 -17.46 -0.60 0.11
CA GLY A 388 -16.34 -0.96 -0.74
C GLY A 388 -16.09 0.05 -1.87
N GLY A 389 -16.67 1.24 -1.79
CA GLY A 389 -16.43 2.34 -2.75
C GLY A 389 -15.07 3.01 -2.55
N GLU A 390 -14.91 4.25 -3.01
CA GLU A 390 -13.65 5.01 -2.85
C GLU A 390 -13.84 6.22 -1.94
N ASP A 391 -14.27 6.00 -0.69
CA ASP A 391 -14.55 7.09 0.29
C ASP A 391 -13.34 7.47 1.14
N PHE A 392 -12.29 6.64 1.14
CA PHE A 392 -11.08 6.86 1.93
C PHE A 392 -9.83 6.66 1.09
N ALA A 393 -8.79 7.42 1.43
CA ALA A 393 -7.58 7.47 0.64
C ALA A 393 -6.32 7.72 1.47
N ILE A 394 -5.18 7.36 0.89
CA ILE A 394 -3.85 7.72 1.37
C ILE A 394 -3.16 8.52 0.27
N ASN A 395 -2.67 9.73 0.55
CA ASN A 395 -1.96 10.56 -0.43
C ASN A 395 -2.73 10.77 -1.77
N TYR A 396 -4.03 11.00 -1.68
CA TYR A 396 -5.03 11.02 -2.78
C TYR A 396 -5.32 9.70 -3.50
N ALA A 397 -4.60 8.63 -3.21
CA ALA A 397 -4.81 7.32 -3.81
C ALA A 397 -5.90 6.53 -3.06
N SER A 398 -6.81 5.89 -3.82
CA SER A 398 -7.87 5.03 -3.28
C SER A 398 -8.10 3.83 -4.20
N THR A 399 -8.33 2.65 -3.64
CA THR A 399 -8.62 1.41 -4.39
C THR A 399 -9.66 0.58 -3.65
N GLY A 400 -10.93 0.89 -3.92
CA GLY A 400 -12.09 0.27 -3.27
C GLY A 400 -12.42 -1.11 -3.83
N ILE A 401 -12.68 -2.08 -2.96
CA ILE A 401 -12.96 -3.48 -3.32
C ILE A 401 -14.19 -3.63 -4.23
N GLY A 402 -15.21 -2.79 -4.05
CA GLY A 402 -16.45 -2.84 -4.81
C GLY A 402 -16.23 -2.51 -6.29
N SER A 403 -15.36 -1.54 -6.59
CA SER A 403 -14.99 -1.21 -7.96
C SER A 403 -14.18 -2.33 -8.60
N GLU A 404 -13.24 -2.95 -7.89
CA GLU A 404 -12.47 -4.10 -8.39
C GLU A 404 -13.36 -5.33 -8.68
N ILE A 405 -14.34 -5.61 -7.81
CA ILE A 405 -15.33 -6.68 -8.05
C ILE A 405 -16.12 -6.39 -9.33
N LEU A 406 -16.64 -5.17 -9.49
CA LEU A 406 -17.43 -4.80 -10.67
C LEU A 406 -16.58 -4.80 -11.94
N ALA A 407 -15.34 -4.34 -11.86
CA ALA A 407 -14.43 -4.30 -12.99
C ALA A 407 -14.14 -5.71 -13.53
N ASN A 408 -13.93 -6.68 -12.62
CA ASN A 408 -13.88 -8.09 -12.98
C ASN A 408 -15.17 -8.57 -13.66
N ARG A 409 -16.36 -8.20 -13.16
CA ARG A 409 -17.65 -8.61 -13.77
C ARG A 409 -17.91 -8.01 -15.14
N LEU A 410 -17.37 -6.82 -15.40
CA LEU A 410 -17.53 -6.13 -16.67
C LEU A 410 -16.43 -6.48 -17.68
N GLY A 411 -15.41 -7.24 -17.27
CA GLY A 411 -14.29 -7.59 -18.13
C GLY A 411 -13.36 -6.41 -18.44
N VAL A 412 -13.25 -5.45 -17.52
CA VAL A 412 -12.39 -4.25 -17.66
C VAL A 412 -11.18 -4.33 -16.74
N GLY A 413 -10.19 -3.47 -16.96
CA GLY A 413 -8.98 -3.46 -16.15
C GLY A 413 -8.12 -4.72 -16.36
N PRO A 414 -7.13 -4.95 -15.49
CA PRO A 414 -6.31 -6.16 -15.50
C PRO A 414 -7.07 -7.41 -15.04
N GLU A 415 -7.99 -7.29 -14.08
CA GLU A 415 -8.77 -8.38 -13.50
C GLU A 415 -9.91 -8.87 -14.41
N GLY A 416 -10.21 -8.15 -15.50
CA GLY A 416 -11.27 -8.51 -16.44
C GLY A 416 -11.12 -9.90 -17.07
N GLY A 417 -9.90 -10.43 -17.14
CA GLY A 417 -9.59 -11.80 -17.61
C GLY A 417 -9.58 -12.87 -16.50
N CYS A 418 -9.71 -12.47 -15.24
CA CYS A 418 -9.59 -13.37 -14.10
C CYS A 418 -10.90 -14.11 -13.83
N VAL A 419 -11.01 -15.33 -14.33
CA VAL A 419 -12.20 -16.18 -14.15
C VAL A 419 -12.37 -16.65 -12.70
N GLU A 420 -11.27 -16.75 -11.95
CA GLU A 420 -11.27 -17.23 -10.56
C GLU A 420 -11.31 -16.15 -9.50
N CYS A 421 -11.24 -14.89 -9.91
CA CYS A 421 -11.47 -13.75 -9.05
C CYS A 421 -12.97 -13.69 -8.78
N ARG A 422 -13.42 -14.33 -7.70
CA ARG A 422 -14.83 -14.53 -7.40
C ARG A 422 -15.41 -13.40 -6.57
N PHE A 423 -14.73 -12.94 -5.51
CA PHE A 423 -15.27 -11.84 -4.71
C PHE A 423 -14.16 -11.06 -3.99
N GLU A 424 -13.95 -11.27 -2.70
CA GLU A 424 -13.09 -10.40 -1.89
C GLU A 424 -11.62 -10.84 -1.82
N ASP A 425 -11.27 -12.00 -2.38
CA ASP A 425 -9.97 -12.60 -2.11
C ASP A 425 -8.83 -12.05 -2.98
N PHE A 426 -9.16 -11.32 -4.04
CA PHE A 426 -8.19 -10.95 -5.09
C PHE A 426 -7.83 -9.45 -5.12
N PHE A 427 -8.59 -8.57 -4.47
CA PHE A 427 -8.44 -7.11 -4.65
C PHE A 427 -7.13 -6.54 -4.09
N LEU A 428 -6.46 -7.29 -3.21
CA LEU A 428 -5.14 -6.91 -2.69
C LEU A 428 -3.99 -7.39 -3.58
N SER A 429 -4.27 -8.26 -4.55
CA SER A 429 -3.26 -8.96 -5.34
C SER A 429 -2.96 -8.22 -6.63
N SER A 430 -1.76 -7.64 -6.74
CA SER A 430 -1.25 -7.03 -7.98
C SER A 430 -1.19 -8.01 -9.15
N TRP A 431 -1.17 -9.34 -8.91
CA TRP A 431 -1.35 -10.32 -9.99
C TRP A 431 -2.71 -10.23 -10.67
N ALA A 432 -3.77 -9.91 -9.92
CA ALA A 432 -5.13 -9.86 -10.42
C ALA A 432 -5.49 -8.44 -10.89
N VAL A 433 -5.23 -7.43 -10.04
CA VAL A 433 -5.72 -6.05 -10.22
C VAL A 433 -4.62 -5.04 -10.60
N GLY A 434 -3.37 -5.49 -10.72
CA GLY A 434 -2.21 -4.60 -10.84
C GLY A 434 -1.93 -3.79 -9.56
N ASP A 435 -0.92 -2.91 -9.59
CA ASP A 435 -0.59 -2.12 -8.40
C ASP A 435 -1.70 -1.12 -8.00
N PRO A 436 -1.92 -0.89 -6.68
CA PRO A 436 -3.03 -0.08 -6.19
C PRO A 436 -2.92 1.38 -6.59
N ALA A 437 -4.06 1.98 -6.95
CA ALA A 437 -4.17 3.37 -7.36
C ALA A 437 -3.19 3.78 -8.48
N LEU A 438 -2.76 2.81 -9.31
CA LEU A 438 -2.03 3.09 -10.55
C LEU A 438 -2.90 3.98 -11.44
N LEU A 439 -2.30 4.99 -12.06
CA LEU A 439 -2.98 5.81 -13.05
C LEU A 439 -2.51 5.41 -14.46
N VAL A 440 -3.45 5.33 -15.40
CA VAL A 440 -3.20 4.95 -16.80
C VAL A 440 -3.60 6.08 -17.74
N GLY A 441 -3.10 6.05 -18.98
CA GLY A 441 -3.30 7.13 -19.95
C GLY A 441 -4.72 7.27 -20.48
N LYS A 442 -5.47 6.17 -20.60
CA LYS A 442 -6.90 6.19 -20.91
C LYS A 442 -7.62 5.16 -20.04
N PRO A 443 -8.48 5.60 -19.10
CA PRO A 443 -9.42 4.67 -18.46
C PRO A 443 -10.19 3.90 -19.53
N ASP A 444 -10.50 2.62 -19.29
CA ASP A 444 -11.24 1.80 -20.26
C ASP A 444 -12.55 2.52 -20.65
N GLY A 445 -12.78 2.75 -21.96
CA GLY A 445 -13.88 3.59 -22.48
C GLY A 445 -15.31 3.08 -22.19
N LEU A 446 -15.40 1.99 -21.42
CA LEU A 446 -16.60 1.32 -20.94
C LEU A 446 -17.18 1.95 -19.66
N LEU A 447 -16.41 2.81 -18.97
CA LEU A 447 -16.77 3.36 -17.66
C LEU A 447 -17.99 4.31 -17.65
N ASN A 448 -18.41 4.82 -18.81
CA ASN A 448 -19.50 5.81 -18.91
C ASN A 448 -20.67 5.43 -19.84
N THR A 449 -20.69 4.23 -20.43
CA THR A 449 -21.59 3.93 -21.57
C THR A 449 -22.62 2.83 -21.38
N TYR A 450 -22.66 2.14 -20.22
CA TYR A 450 -23.63 1.05 -20.02
C TYR A 450 -24.90 1.48 -19.26
N PRO A 451 -26.11 1.32 -19.85
CA PRO A 451 -27.34 1.27 -19.07
C PRO A 451 -27.30 0.04 -18.14
N PRO A 452 -27.95 0.09 -16.95
CA PRO A 452 -27.87 -0.93 -15.88
C PRO A 452 -28.59 -2.26 -16.20
N GLN A 453 -28.50 -2.75 -17.44
CA GLN A 453 -28.99 -4.07 -17.82
C GLN A 453 -27.87 -5.09 -17.58
N GLN A 454 -28.24 -6.31 -17.18
CA GLN A 454 -27.35 -7.47 -17.01
C GLN A 454 -26.50 -7.68 -18.28
N VAL A 455 -25.33 -7.06 -18.35
CA VAL A 455 -24.38 -7.28 -19.43
C VAL A 455 -23.79 -8.66 -19.17
N PRO A 456 -23.92 -9.62 -20.10
CA PRO A 456 -23.25 -10.91 -19.93
C PRO A 456 -21.75 -10.67 -19.78
N TYR A 457 -21.11 -11.32 -18.80
CA TYR A 457 -19.65 -11.29 -18.64
C TYR A 457 -18.97 -11.52 -20.00
N GLN A 458 -18.09 -10.60 -20.39
CA GLN A 458 -17.25 -10.74 -21.58
C GLN A 458 -15.80 -10.67 -21.09
N PRO A 459 -15.10 -11.82 -20.97
CA PRO A 459 -13.73 -11.82 -20.49
C PRO A 459 -12.85 -10.95 -21.39
N LYS A 460 -11.95 -10.19 -20.77
CA LYS A 460 -10.91 -9.48 -21.51
C LYS A 460 -10.04 -10.51 -22.24
N THR A 461 -9.97 -10.42 -23.56
CA THR A 461 -9.21 -11.37 -24.41
C THR A 461 -7.99 -10.73 -25.06
N VAL A 462 -7.80 -9.42 -24.92
CA VAL A 462 -6.72 -8.67 -25.58
C VAL A 462 -6.10 -7.67 -24.61
N LEU A 463 -4.77 -7.65 -24.59
CA LEU A 463 -3.97 -6.63 -23.90
C LEU A 463 -3.87 -5.37 -24.74
N ARG A 464 -3.96 -4.21 -24.10
CA ARG A 464 -3.93 -2.92 -24.79
C ARG A 464 -2.50 -2.60 -25.24
N THR A 465 -2.36 -2.15 -26.48
CA THR A 465 -1.08 -1.68 -27.04
C THR A 465 -0.98 -0.15 -27.04
N ASP A 466 -2.09 0.55 -26.83
CA ASP A 466 -2.23 2.00 -26.98
C ASP A 466 -2.26 2.75 -25.63
N ASP A 467 -1.95 2.06 -24.53
CA ASP A 467 -1.94 2.62 -23.18
C ASP A 467 -0.70 2.21 -22.38
N GLU A 468 -0.51 2.89 -21.26
CA GLU A 468 0.62 2.75 -20.35
C GLU A 468 0.31 3.34 -18.97
N ALA A 469 1.00 2.83 -17.96
CA ALA A 469 1.12 3.46 -16.65
C ALA A 469 1.67 4.88 -16.75
N LYS A 470 1.14 5.79 -15.94
CA LYS A 470 1.62 7.16 -15.78
C LYS A 470 2.57 7.29 -14.60
N TYR A 471 3.37 8.36 -14.63
CA TYR A 471 4.26 8.77 -13.54
C TYR A 471 5.29 7.70 -13.13
N PRO A 472 6.22 7.32 -14.02
CA PRO A 472 7.10 6.15 -13.83
C PRO A 472 8.03 6.21 -12.62
N ASP A 473 8.29 7.39 -12.04
CA ASP A 473 9.06 7.56 -10.81
C ASP A 473 8.22 7.43 -9.52
N ASP A 474 6.89 7.43 -9.66
CA ASP A 474 5.90 7.30 -8.58
C ASP A 474 4.55 6.80 -9.17
N PRO A 475 4.49 5.57 -9.72
CA PRO A 475 3.38 5.17 -10.60
C PRO A 475 2.08 4.88 -9.83
N SER A 476 2.17 4.40 -8.60
CA SER A 476 1.07 3.82 -7.81
C SER A 476 1.22 4.13 -6.32
N ASN A 477 0.28 3.73 -5.47
CA ASN A 477 0.42 3.86 -4.00
C ASN A 477 1.32 2.75 -3.41
N VAL A 478 2.51 2.58 -4.01
CA VAL A 478 3.50 1.57 -3.67
C VAL A 478 4.82 2.25 -3.34
N TYR A 479 5.33 2.03 -2.14
CA TYR A 479 6.59 2.60 -1.66
C TYR A 479 7.66 1.52 -1.65
N HIS A 480 8.88 1.87 -2.08
CA HIS A 480 9.95 0.90 -2.31
C HIS A 480 11.13 1.09 -1.34
N SER A 481 11.73 -0.03 -0.95
CA SER A 481 13.00 -0.07 -0.22
C SER A 481 13.75 -1.36 -0.52
N TYR A 482 15.03 -1.42 -0.18
CA TYR A 482 15.75 -2.69 -0.16
C TYR A 482 15.62 -3.35 1.22
N VAL A 483 15.62 -4.69 1.28
CA VAL A 483 15.69 -5.43 2.53
C VAL A 483 16.89 -4.93 3.35
N GLY A 484 16.66 -4.58 4.62
CA GLY A 484 17.65 -4.00 5.52
C GLY A 484 17.86 -2.48 5.42
N ASP A 485 17.15 -1.76 4.55
CA ASP A 485 17.12 -0.30 4.59
C ASP A 485 16.48 0.17 5.91
N ARG A 486 17.12 1.11 6.62
CA ARG A 486 16.45 1.84 7.72
C ARG A 486 15.31 2.67 7.14
N VAL A 487 14.08 2.45 7.62
CA VAL A 487 12.89 3.17 7.13
C VAL A 487 12.17 3.88 8.28
N ILE A 488 11.75 5.12 8.02
CA ILE A 488 10.89 5.92 8.89
C ILE A 488 9.64 6.30 8.11
N PHE A 489 8.47 5.98 8.66
CA PHE A 489 7.21 6.53 8.17
C PHE A 489 6.79 7.74 9.01
N ARG A 490 6.33 8.78 8.32
CA ARG A 490 5.74 9.99 8.90
C ARG A 490 4.25 9.92 8.62
N ILE A 491 3.46 9.56 9.64
CA ILE A 491 2.02 9.37 9.49
C ILE A 491 1.29 10.65 9.91
N VAL A 492 0.44 11.17 9.03
CA VAL A 492 -0.31 12.41 9.23
C VAL A 492 -1.77 12.17 8.89
N HIS A 493 -2.68 12.75 9.68
CA HIS A 493 -4.09 12.74 9.36
C HIS A 493 -4.52 14.08 8.78
N ALA A 494 -4.80 14.07 7.49
CA ALA A 494 -5.27 15.21 6.74
C ALA A 494 -6.78 15.22 6.52
N GLY A 495 -7.57 14.25 7.00
CA GLY A 495 -9.05 14.32 7.06
C GLY A 495 -9.58 15.09 8.28
N GLN A 496 -10.90 15.36 8.32
CA GLN A 496 -11.56 16.14 9.38
C GLN A 496 -12.59 15.37 10.23
N SER A 497 -13.04 14.20 9.78
CA SER A 497 -14.29 13.63 10.27
C SER A 497 -14.11 12.39 11.16
N VAL A 498 -13.37 11.41 10.66
CA VAL A 498 -13.21 10.11 11.30
C VAL A 498 -11.78 9.93 11.79
N THR A 499 -11.59 8.96 12.69
CA THR A 499 -10.25 8.53 13.12
C THR A 499 -9.90 7.25 12.38
N HIS A 500 -8.62 7.02 12.12
CA HIS A 500 -8.12 5.82 11.47
C HIS A 500 -7.16 5.05 12.37
N LEU A 501 -6.88 3.80 12.02
CA LEU A 501 -5.95 2.95 12.75
C LEU A 501 -4.85 2.50 11.79
N HIS A 502 -3.69 3.17 11.81
CA HIS A 502 -2.58 2.80 10.94
C HIS A 502 -2.03 1.44 11.37
N HIS A 503 -2.04 0.46 10.47
CA HIS A 503 -1.43 -0.86 10.65
C HIS A 503 -0.47 -1.16 9.51
N VAL A 504 0.63 -1.86 9.79
CA VAL A 504 1.61 -2.32 8.81
C VAL A 504 1.89 -3.80 9.04
N HIS A 505 1.78 -4.61 8.00
CA HIS A 505 2.07 -6.05 8.08
C HIS A 505 3.56 -6.32 8.27
N ALA A 506 3.89 -7.42 8.97
CA ALA A 506 5.25 -7.96 9.22
C ALA A 506 6.25 -7.04 9.95
N HIS A 507 5.95 -5.75 10.12
CA HIS A 507 6.84 -4.75 10.71
C HIS A 507 6.26 -4.21 12.01
N GLN A 508 7.15 -3.82 12.91
CA GLN A 508 6.77 -3.28 14.21
C GLN A 508 7.70 -2.15 14.62
N TRP A 509 7.21 -1.34 15.55
CA TRP A 509 7.91 -0.19 16.10
C TRP A 509 7.56 -0.01 17.57
N LEU A 510 8.32 0.85 18.24
CA LEU A 510 7.99 1.31 19.58
C LEU A 510 7.13 2.57 19.52
N HIS A 511 6.09 2.64 20.36
CA HIS A 511 5.27 3.85 20.52
C HIS A 511 6.10 5.10 20.86
N SER A 512 7.25 4.91 21.49
CA SER A 512 8.16 5.98 21.90
C SER A 512 9.59 5.46 21.76
N PRO A 513 10.27 5.74 20.63
CA PRO A 513 11.53 5.06 20.27
C PRO A 513 12.68 5.29 21.26
N ASN A 514 12.64 6.41 21.99
CA ASN A 514 13.63 6.76 23.03
C ASN A 514 13.39 6.16 24.42
N ASN A 515 12.34 5.34 24.57
CA ASN A 515 12.06 4.64 25.81
C ASN A 515 12.21 3.12 25.57
N ASP A 516 13.19 2.50 26.22
CA ASP A 516 13.47 1.07 26.07
C ASP A 516 12.38 0.18 26.67
N THR A 517 11.58 0.69 27.61
CA THR A 517 10.39 0.04 28.15
C THR A 517 9.10 0.46 27.44
N SER A 518 9.20 1.12 26.28
CA SER A 518 8.02 1.50 25.50
C SER A 518 7.28 0.28 24.98
N THR A 519 6.01 0.47 24.65
CA THR A 519 5.15 -0.58 24.10
C THR A 519 5.57 -0.90 22.67
N TYR A 520 5.64 -2.19 22.35
CA TYR A 520 5.89 -2.71 21.00
C TYR A 520 4.56 -2.83 20.25
N LEU A 521 4.48 -2.21 19.08
CA LEU A 521 3.26 -2.01 18.30
C LEU A 521 3.42 -2.50 16.86
N ASP A 522 2.31 -2.93 16.28
CA ASP A 522 2.12 -3.06 14.82
C ASP A 522 0.99 -2.15 14.30
N SER A 523 0.31 -1.43 15.20
CA SER A 523 -0.84 -0.60 14.89
C SER A 523 -0.96 0.59 15.86
N GLN A 524 -1.38 1.74 15.34
CA GLN A 524 -1.55 2.97 16.14
C GLN A 524 -2.68 3.86 15.61
N LEU A 525 -3.54 4.30 16.53
CA LEU A 525 -4.66 5.20 16.24
C LEU A 525 -4.14 6.57 15.79
N ILE A 526 -4.79 7.15 14.76
CA ILE A 526 -4.52 8.50 14.29
C ILE A 526 -5.84 9.25 14.07
N SER A 527 -5.98 10.40 14.73
CA SER A 527 -7.17 11.28 14.67
C SER A 527 -6.91 12.51 13.80
N PRO A 528 -7.96 13.21 13.33
CA PRO A 528 -7.85 14.44 12.54
C PRO A 528 -6.81 15.43 13.10
N GLY A 529 -5.91 15.88 12.22
CA GLY A 529 -4.85 16.84 12.54
C GLY A 529 -3.71 16.31 13.40
N SER A 530 -3.76 15.06 13.85
CA SER A 530 -2.64 14.42 14.55
C SER A 530 -1.61 13.86 13.58
N ALA A 531 -0.40 13.69 14.09
CA ALA A 531 0.69 13.06 13.38
C ALA A 531 1.62 12.32 14.34
N PHE A 532 2.30 11.29 13.85
CA PHE A 532 3.35 10.60 14.60
C PHE A 532 4.43 10.07 13.66
N THR A 533 5.59 9.74 14.24
CA THR A 533 6.71 9.12 13.54
C THR A 533 6.80 7.67 13.93
N GLN A 534 6.83 6.81 12.92
CA GLN A 534 7.02 5.37 13.05
C GLN A 534 8.45 5.05 12.63
N GLU A 535 9.33 4.87 13.62
CA GLU A 535 10.69 4.35 13.41
C GLU A 535 10.63 2.81 13.43
N ILE A 536 10.87 2.16 12.29
CA ILE A 536 10.77 0.71 12.18
C ILE A 536 11.96 0.04 12.91
N ASP A 537 11.66 -0.91 13.79
CA ASP A 537 12.66 -1.64 14.57
C ASP A 537 13.41 -2.70 13.71
N TYR A 538 14.53 -3.21 14.24
CA TYR A 538 15.35 -4.28 13.65
C TYR A 538 15.81 -4.01 12.21
N ASP A 539 16.62 -2.97 12.02
CA ASP A 539 17.19 -2.55 10.73
C ASP A 539 16.16 -2.16 9.65
N GLY A 540 14.89 -1.93 10.03
CA GLY A 540 13.89 -1.36 9.14
C GLY A 540 13.23 -2.37 8.21
N SER A 541 13.55 -2.28 6.91
CA SER A 541 12.88 -3.00 5.82
C SER A 541 13.05 -4.51 5.88
N GLY A 542 11.94 -5.24 5.72
CA GLY A 542 11.83 -6.68 5.91
C GLY A 542 11.78 -7.11 7.39
N ASN A 543 11.89 -6.13 8.29
CA ASN A 543 12.05 -6.20 9.75
C ASN A 543 12.91 -7.40 10.20
N ARG A 544 12.76 -7.91 11.42
CA ARG A 544 13.68 -8.88 12.01
C ARG A 544 13.98 -10.11 11.15
N ASN A 545 13.10 -10.53 10.24
CA ASN A 545 13.34 -11.70 9.38
C ASN A 545 14.05 -11.38 8.07
N ARG A 546 14.24 -10.10 7.73
CA ARG A 546 14.75 -9.65 6.43
C ARG A 546 13.93 -10.22 5.26
N THR A 547 12.60 -10.17 5.38
CA THR A 547 11.70 -10.72 4.35
C THR A 547 11.62 -9.78 3.14
N PRO A 548 11.87 -10.27 1.91
CA PRO A 548 11.40 -9.58 0.71
C PRO A 548 9.88 -9.73 0.59
N GLY A 549 9.27 -8.99 -0.34
CA GLY A 549 7.85 -9.09 -0.66
C GLY A 549 7.07 -7.80 -0.44
N ASP A 550 5.77 -7.87 -0.69
CA ASP A 550 4.84 -6.76 -0.51
C ASP A 550 4.18 -6.84 0.87
N ALA A 551 4.43 -5.86 1.74
CA ALA A 551 3.70 -5.68 3.00
C ALA A 551 2.60 -4.63 2.80
N ILE A 552 1.37 -4.92 3.24
CA ILE A 552 0.31 -3.90 3.20
C ILE A 552 0.43 -2.96 4.41
N PHE A 553 0.10 -1.70 4.20
CA PHE A 553 -0.30 -0.79 5.27
C PHE A 553 -1.68 -0.23 4.97
N HIS A 554 -2.51 -0.10 5.99
CA HIS A 554 -3.90 0.29 5.80
C HIS A 554 -4.51 0.89 7.07
N CYS A 555 -5.73 1.41 6.95
CA CYS A 555 -6.58 1.65 8.10
C CYS A 555 -7.17 0.32 8.60
N HIS A 556 -6.97 -0.02 9.87
CA HIS A 556 -7.47 -1.26 10.48
C HIS A 556 -8.92 -1.16 10.96
N PHE A 557 -9.63 -0.10 10.58
CA PHE A 557 -11.10 -0.15 10.49
C PHE A 557 -11.48 -0.67 9.11
N TYR A 558 -11.97 -1.91 9.09
CA TYR A 558 -12.20 -2.67 7.85
C TYR A 558 -13.08 -1.99 6.80
N PRO A 559 -14.15 -1.25 7.15
CA PRO A 559 -14.88 -0.47 6.15
C PRO A 559 -13.98 0.55 5.44
N HIS A 560 -13.13 1.30 6.17
CA HIS A 560 -12.21 2.25 5.55
C HIS A 560 -11.17 1.56 4.66
N PHE A 561 -10.73 0.36 5.06
CA PHE A 561 -9.82 -0.46 4.27
C PHE A 561 -10.46 -0.90 2.96
N ALA A 562 -11.65 -1.49 3.04
CA ALA A 562 -12.44 -1.93 1.89
C ALA A 562 -12.81 -0.75 0.97
N GLU A 563 -13.01 0.43 1.54
CA GLU A 563 -13.28 1.68 0.83
C GLU A 563 -12.02 2.40 0.28
N GLY A 564 -10.88 1.69 0.27
CA GLY A 564 -9.68 2.09 -0.49
C GLY A 564 -8.54 2.69 0.31
N MET A 565 -8.60 2.71 1.65
CA MET A 565 -7.55 3.28 2.50
C MET A 565 -6.40 2.31 2.79
N TRP A 566 -5.63 1.98 1.75
CA TRP A 566 -4.46 1.10 1.85
C TRP A 566 -3.41 1.38 0.78
N GLY A 567 -2.22 0.83 0.98
CA GLY A 567 -1.14 0.82 -0.01
C GLY A 567 -0.12 -0.27 0.31
N LEU A 568 0.92 -0.38 -0.53
CA LEU A 568 1.95 -1.40 -0.42
C LEU A 568 3.31 -0.81 -0.07
N TRP A 569 4.05 -1.52 0.77
CA TRP A 569 5.48 -1.35 0.97
C TRP A 569 6.20 -2.56 0.36
N ARG A 570 6.87 -2.34 -0.78
CA ARG A 570 7.58 -3.38 -1.54
C ARG A 570 9.05 -3.43 -1.14
N ASN A 571 9.45 -4.57 -0.57
CA ASN A 571 10.81 -4.83 -0.11
C ASN A 571 11.56 -5.66 -1.15
N HIS A 572 12.59 -5.04 -1.74
CA HIS A 572 13.40 -5.60 -2.81
C HIS A 572 14.65 -6.30 -2.26
N ASP A 573 14.99 -7.45 -2.84
CA ASP A 573 16.16 -8.28 -2.55
C ASP A 573 17.27 -8.15 -3.59
N VAL A 574 17.02 -7.41 -4.68
CA VAL A 574 17.96 -7.10 -5.76
C VAL A 574 17.93 -5.61 -6.08
N PHE A 575 18.96 -5.12 -6.78
CA PHE A 575 19.06 -3.74 -7.21
C PHE A 575 18.00 -3.37 -8.26
N GLU A 576 17.22 -2.33 -7.95
CA GLU A 576 16.20 -1.76 -8.83
C GLU A 576 16.68 -0.47 -9.50
N GLY A 577 17.28 -0.61 -10.70
CA GLY A 577 17.78 0.51 -11.50
C GLY A 577 16.73 1.26 -12.33
N GLY A 578 15.46 0.87 -12.20
CA GLY A 578 14.31 1.43 -12.92
C GLY A 578 14.14 0.93 -14.35
N THR A 579 12.92 1.04 -14.88
CA THR A 579 12.58 0.67 -16.28
C THR A 579 13.13 1.69 -17.28
N ASP A 580 13.74 1.22 -18.37
CA ASP A 580 14.13 2.08 -19.49
C ASP A 580 12.92 2.39 -20.38
N LEU A 581 12.36 3.58 -20.23
CA LEU A 581 11.17 4.01 -20.98
C LEU A 581 11.41 4.18 -22.49
N THR A 582 12.67 4.13 -22.94
CA THR A 582 13.01 4.18 -24.37
C THR A 582 13.03 2.80 -25.03
N GLN A 583 12.93 1.73 -24.23
CA GLN A 583 12.97 0.35 -24.69
C GLN A 583 11.64 -0.35 -24.43
N ASP A 584 11.21 -1.17 -25.37
CA ASP A 584 10.00 -1.98 -25.23
C ASP A 584 10.32 -3.26 -24.42
N PRO A 585 9.71 -3.46 -23.23
CA PRO A 585 9.96 -4.61 -22.37
C PRO A 585 9.46 -5.94 -22.92
N THR A 586 8.71 -5.92 -24.03
CA THR A 586 8.31 -7.14 -24.75
C THR A 586 9.37 -7.63 -25.74
N THR A 587 10.29 -6.74 -26.16
CA THR A 587 11.32 -7.06 -27.16
C THR A 587 12.75 -6.93 -26.64
N GLN A 588 12.97 -6.19 -25.56
CA GLN A 588 14.27 -5.98 -24.93
C GLN A 588 14.29 -6.55 -23.52
N TRP A 589 15.48 -6.83 -23.00
CA TRP A 589 15.72 -7.12 -21.59
C TRP A 589 15.56 -5.86 -20.75
N ASN A 590 14.31 -5.46 -20.55
CA ASN A 590 13.92 -4.28 -19.81
C ASN A 590 12.96 -4.68 -18.70
N ARG A 591 13.35 -4.37 -17.46
CA ARG A 591 12.64 -4.79 -16.26
C ARG A 591 11.40 -3.92 -16.07
N ALA A 592 10.23 -4.53 -16.09
CA ALA A 592 8.93 -3.94 -15.79
C ALA A 592 8.06 -5.00 -15.10
N LEU A 593 7.08 -4.57 -14.31
CA LEU A 593 6.16 -5.47 -13.62
C LEU A 593 5.05 -5.91 -14.59
N PRO A 594 4.70 -7.21 -14.65
CA PRO A 594 3.51 -7.67 -15.36
C PRO A 594 2.24 -7.00 -14.81
N ASP A 595 1.38 -6.47 -15.69
CA ASP A 595 0.18 -5.71 -15.27
C ASP A 595 -1.13 -6.37 -15.67
N GLY A 596 -1.19 -7.09 -16.80
CA GLY A 596 -2.40 -7.79 -17.23
C GLY A 596 -3.43 -6.88 -17.93
N GLU A 597 -3.19 -5.57 -17.99
CA GLU A 597 -4.02 -4.63 -18.73
C GLU A 597 -3.41 -4.22 -20.09
N PHE A 598 -2.10 -3.92 -20.12
CA PHE A 598 -1.37 -3.41 -21.29
C PHE A 598 0.03 -4.01 -21.43
N LEU A 599 0.47 -4.19 -22.69
CA LEU A 599 1.68 -4.98 -23.03
C LEU A 599 3.01 -4.46 -22.46
N LYS A 600 3.08 -3.16 -22.15
CA LYS A 600 4.31 -2.56 -21.64
C LYS A 600 4.57 -2.91 -20.17
N GLY A 601 3.55 -3.43 -19.45
CA GLY A 601 3.61 -3.61 -18.00
C GLY A 601 3.84 -2.31 -17.24
N THR A 602 3.83 -2.41 -15.91
CA THR A 602 4.02 -1.26 -15.02
C THR A 602 5.53 -0.98 -14.86
N PRO A 603 6.00 0.25 -15.16
CA PRO A 603 7.38 0.62 -14.99
C PRO A 603 7.75 0.63 -13.50
N ILE A 604 8.94 0.13 -13.20
CA ILE A 604 9.52 0.16 -11.86
C ILE A 604 10.31 1.45 -11.71
N PRO A 605 10.12 2.23 -10.64
CA PRO A 605 10.98 3.37 -10.35
C PRO A 605 12.39 2.89 -10.02
N ALA A 606 13.40 3.69 -10.37
CA ALA A 606 14.74 3.48 -9.86
C ALA A 606 14.75 3.81 -8.36
N VAL A 607 15.08 2.83 -7.52
CA VAL A 607 15.18 3.02 -6.07
C VAL A 607 16.59 3.50 -5.78
N VAL A 608 16.73 4.74 -5.32
CA VAL A 608 18.05 5.30 -5.02
C VAL A 608 18.59 4.57 -3.78
N PRO A 609 19.77 3.93 -3.85
CA PRO A 609 20.40 3.30 -2.70
C PRO A 609 20.69 4.28 -1.57
N LEU A 610 20.64 3.81 -0.33
CA LEU A 610 21.16 4.56 0.80
C LEU A 610 22.69 4.67 0.68
N PRO A 611 23.27 5.86 0.84
CA PRO A 611 24.72 6.01 0.84
C PRO A 611 25.32 5.26 2.03
N THR A 612 26.61 4.94 1.96
CA THR A 612 27.38 4.20 2.99
C THR A 612 26.97 2.74 3.23
N LEU A 613 25.81 2.30 2.74
CA LEU A 613 25.34 0.91 2.85
C LEU A 613 25.65 0.12 1.57
N ALA A 614 25.83 -1.20 1.71
CA ALA A 614 26.02 -2.08 0.56
C ALA A 614 24.72 -2.15 -0.26
N MET A 615 24.83 -1.99 -1.58
CA MET A 615 23.67 -2.10 -2.47
C MET A 615 23.15 -3.54 -2.53
N ALA A 616 21.84 -3.68 -2.75
CA ALA A 616 21.25 -4.98 -3.10
C ALA A 616 21.94 -5.54 -4.37
N PRO A 617 22.13 -6.87 -4.50
CA PRO A 617 22.82 -7.47 -5.64
C PRO A 617 22.17 -7.14 -6.99
N MET A 618 22.97 -7.04 -8.05
CA MET A 618 22.43 -6.83 -9.41
C MET A 618 21.48 -7.97 -9.83
N PRO A 619 20.30 -7.64 -10.38
CA PRO A 619 19.30 -8.62 -10.78
C PRO A 619 19.70 -9.37 -12.06
N ALA A 620 19.13 -10.56 -12.24
CA ALA A 620 19.05 -11.22 -13.54
C ALA A 620 18.23 -10.37 -14.52
N ARG A 621 18.55 -10.47 -15.81
CA ARG A 621 17.79 -9.80 -16.87
C ARG A 621 16.41 -10.42 -16.98
N THR A 622 15.41 -9.55 -16.98
CA THR A 622 14.00 -9.90 -17.12
C THR A 622 13.38 -9.21 -18.32
N LYS A 623 12.30 -9.78 -18.85
CA LYS A 623 11.44 -9.20 -19.89
C LYS A 623 10.02 -9.74 -19.76
N ILE A 624 9.02 -8.96 -20.13
CA ILE A 624 7.62 -9.37 -20.05
C ILE A 624 7.25 -10.09 -21.36
N CYS A 625 6.54 -11.20 -21.27
CA CYS A 625 5.98 -11.86 -22.44
C CYS A 625 4.50 -12.15 -22.24
N PRO A 626 3.64 -11.85 -23.24
CA PRO A 626 2.30 -12.40 -23.27
C PRO A 626 2.37 -13.92 -23.39
N ILE A 627 1.44 -14.59 -22.74
CA ILE A 627 1.31 -16.05 -22.79
C ILE A 627 -0.11 -16.47 -23.19
N ASP A 628 -0.21 -17.60 -23.86
CA ASP A 628 -1.49 -18.22 -24.21
C ASP A 628 -1.74 -19.50 -23.37
N ARG A 629 -2.85 -20.18 -23.65
CA ARG A 629 -3.24 -21.43 -22.97
C ARG A 629 -2.27 -22.59 -23.13
N LYS A 630 -1.19 -22.46 -23.91
CA LYS A 630 -0.16 -23.49 -24.10
C LYS A 630 1.10 -23.26 -23.26
N TRP A 631 1.14 -22.19 -22.46
CA TRP A 631 2.24 -21.96 -21.54
C TRP A 631 2.45 -23.16 -20.62
N ASP A 632 3.70 -23.55 -20.39
CA ASP A 632 4.09 -24.77 -19.69
C ASP A 632 4.55 -24.51 -18.25
N GLY A 633 4.48 -23.27 -17.78
CA GLY A 633 4.95 -22.86 -16.46
C GLY A 633 6.43 -22.48 -16.41
N ASN A 634 7.17 -22.59 -17.51
CA ASN A 634 8.58 -22.22 -17.54
C ASN A 634 8.73 -20.69 -17.69
N GLN A 635 9.53 -20.08 -16.81
CA GLN A 635 9.88 -18.65 -16.84
C GLN A 635 11.31 -18.40 -17.33
N VAL A 636 12.00 -19.43 -17.83
CA VAL A 636 13.37 -19.30 -18.37
C VAL A 636 13.31 -19.36 -19.89
N LEU A 637 13.68 -18.26 -20.55
CA LEU A 637 13.74 -18.22 -22.01
C LEU A 637 14.97 -18.94 -22.54
N ASP A 638 14.89 -19.41 -23.77
CA ASP A 638 16.04 -19.92 -24.49
C ASP A 638 17.08 -18.79 -24.77
N PRO A 639 18.31 -19.15 -25.20
CA PRO A 639 19.35 -18.16 -25.50
C PRO A 639 19.01 -17.17 -26.62
N SER A 640 17.97 -17.40 -27.43
CA SER A 640 17.52 -16.42 -28.43
C SER A 640 16.90 -15.19 -27.77
N GLY A 641 16.39 -15.36 -26.54
CA GLY A 641 15.75 -14.29 -25.77
C GLY A 641 14.47 -13.77 -26.41
N ASN A 642 13.83 -14.51 -27.32
CA ASN A 642 12.54 -14.14 -27.91
C ASN A 642 11.37 -14.60 -27.04
N CYS A 643 10.27 -13.84 -27.01
CA CYS A 643 9.07 -14.32 -26.34
C CYS A 643 8.49 -15.52 -27.12
N PRO A 644 7.96 -16.55 -26.43
CA PRO A 644 7.18 -17.58 -27.09
C PRO A 644 6.00 -16.95 -27.86
N ALA A 645 5.66 -17.51 -29.01
CA ALA A 645 4.51 -17.03 -29.76
C ALA A 645 3.22 -17.34 -28.98
N ALA A 646 2.47 -16.29 -28.63
CA ALA A 646 1.17 -16.40 -27.96
C ALA A 646 0.03 -16.17 -28.96
N ASP A 647 -0.91 -17.10 -29.02
CA ASP A 647 -2.15 -16.94 -29.78
C ASP A 647 -3.08 -15.95 -29.06
N GLN A 648 -3.31 -14.80 -29.69
CA GLN A 648 -4.18 -13.73 -29.20
C GLN A 648 -5.62 -14.20 -28.93
N ALA A 649 -6.11 -15.21 -29.66
CA ALA A 649 -7.44 -15.76 -29.42
C ALA A 649 -7.54 -16.59 -28.13
N SER A 650 -6.41 -16.94 -27.53
CA SER A 650 -6.33 -17.76 -26.31
C SER A 650 -5.34 -17.20 -25.29
N LEU A 651 -5.19 -15.88 -25.28
CA LEU A 651 -4.35 -15.15 -24.33
C LEU A 651 -4.77 -15.48 -22.89
N ALA A 652 -3.79 -15.81 -22.05
CA ALA A 652 -3.98 -16.10 -20.63
C ALA A 652 -3.61 -14.91 -19.74
N GLY A 653 -2.67 -14.07 -20.19
CA GLY A 653 -2.14 -12.93 -19.47
C GLY A 653 -0.68 -12.69 -19.83
N GLU A 654 0.08 -12.18 -18.87
CA GLU A 654 1.51 -11.89 -19.03
C GLU A 654 2.32 -12.48 -17.88
N VAL A 655 3.54 -12.92 -18.20
CA VAL A 655 4.51 -13.37 -17.20
C VAL A 655 5.86 -12.71 -17.47
N ALA A 656 6.64 -12.54 -16.41
CA ALA A 656 8.02 -12.15 -16.57
C ALA A 656 8.91 -13.39 -16.78
N TYR A 657 9.81 -13.27 -17.76
CA TYR A 657 10.78 -14.28 -18.12
C TYR A 657 12.21 -13.81 -17.81
N ILE A 658 13.11 -14.77 -17.60
CA ILE A 658 14.52 -14.53 -17.31
C ILE A 658 15.42 -15.14 -18.38
N ALA A 659 16.58 -14.51 -18.59
CA ALA A 659 17.61 -14.97 -19.51
C ALA A 659 18.24 -16.31 -19.05
N LYS A 660 18.36 -17.27 -19.97
CA LYS A 660 18.92 -18.61 -19.70
C LYS A 660 20.29 -18.57 -19.02
N ASP A 661 21.17 -17.74 -19.52
CA ASP A 661 22.55 -17.58 -19.06
C ASP A 661 22.64 -16.88 -17.70
N ASP A 662 21.66 -16.06 -17.34
CA ASP A 662 21.56 -15.49 -15.99
C ASP A 662 21.07 -16.54 -15.00
N PHE A 663 20.05 -17.32 -15.38
CA PHE A 663 19.56 -18.46 -14.59
C PHE A 663 20.66 -19.52 -14.37
N ASP A 664 21.38 -19.91 -15.43
CA ASP A 664 22.48 -20.88 -15.35
C ASP A 664 23.65 -20.36 -14.51
N ALA A 665 23.83 -19.04 -14.43
CA ALA A 665 24.81 -18.39 -13.56
C ALA A 665 24.32 -18.23 -12.11
N GLY A 666 23.11 -18.66 -11.78
CA GLY A 666 22.52 -18.55 -10.44
C GLY A 666 22.23 -17.11 -10.02
N ARG A 667 21.91 -16.22 -10.98
CA ARG A 667 21.52 -14.84 -10.68
C ARG A 667 20.05 -14.76 -10.28
N ASP A 668 19.79 -14.06 -9.18
CA ASP A 668 18.44 -13.81 -8.69
C ASP A 668 17.73 -12.81 -9.60
N PRO A 669 16.53 -13.10 -10.12
CA PRO A 669 15.71 -12.05 -10.74
C PRO A 669 15.11 -11.09 -9.71
N GLY A 670 15.11 -11.46 -8.42
CA GLY A 670 14.50 -10.73 -7.32
C GLY A 670 12.98 -10.76 -7.31
N PHE A 671 12.38 -10.34 -6.21
CA PHE A 671 10.94 -10.25 -6.04
C PHE A 671 10.35 -9.18 -7.00
N PRO A 672 9.20 -9.43 -7.64
CA PRO A 672 8.38 -10.65 -7.62
C PRO A 672 8.69 -11.66 -8.74
N PHE A 673 9.77 -11.46 -9.49
CA PHE A 673 10.04 -12.12 -10.77
C PHE A 673 10.31 -13.63 -10.69
N TYR A 674 10.61 -14.16 -9.50
CA TYR A 674 10.72 -15.61 -9.29
C TYR A 674 9.38 -16.32 -9.05
N ILE A 675 8.31 -15.56 -8.80
CA ILE A 675 6.97 -16.10 -8.56
C ILE A 675 6.34 -16.45 -9.92
N PRO A 676 5.77 -17.66 -10.09
CA PRO A 676 5.13 -18.09 -11.34
C PRO A 676 3.71 -17.54 -11.46
N GLY A 677 3.53 -16.26 -11.15
CA GLY A 677 2.26 -15.54 -11.28
C GLY A 677 1.99 -15.11 -12.73
N ILE A 678 0.71 -15.02 -13.08
CA ILE A 678 0.24 -14.52 -14.37
C ILE A 678 -0.55 -13.25 -14.09
N ALA A 679 -0.16 -12.13 -14.70
CA ALA A 679 -0.90 -10.89 -14.56
C ALA A 679 -2.28 -10.99 -15.23
N GLY A 680 -3.30 -10.48 -14.53
CA GLY A 680 -4.72 -10.66 -14.84
C GLY A 680 -5.32 -11.98 -14.32
N GLN A 681 -4.60 -12.74 -13.49
CA GLN A 681 -5.07 -14.01 -12.90
C GLN A 681 -4.84 -14.04 -11.39
N ARG A 682 -5.55 -14.93 -10.71
CA ARG A 682 -5.38 -15.17 -9.27
C ARG A 682 -3.96 -15.64 -8.96
N ALA A 683 -3.36 -15.12 -7.89
CA ALA A 683 -2.03 -15.50 -7.44
C ALA A 683 -1.91 -17.01 -7.17
N PRO A 684 -0.75 -17.64 -7.44
CA PRO A 684 -0.53 -19.04 -7.11
C PRO A 684 -0.38 -19.23 -5.59
N HIS A 685 -0.60 -20.46 -5.11
CA HIS A 685 -0.21 -20.85 -3.75
C HIS A 685 1.33 -20.90 -3.60
N PRO A 686 1.89 -20.64 -2.41
CA PRO A 686 3.33 -20.66 -2.19
C PRO A 686 3.91 -22.08 -2.36
N PRO A 687 5.20 -22.21 -2.76
CA PRO A 687 5.88 -23.49 -2.64
C PRO A 687 5.99 -23.87 -1.16
N LEU A 688 5.97 -25.18 -0.88
CA LEU A 688 5.95 -25.73 0.47
C LEU A 688 4.72 -25.28 1.30
N GLY A 689 3.61 -24.97 0.61
CA GLY A 689 2.37 -24.47 1.21
C GLY A 689 1.45 -25.57 1.73
N TYR A 690 1.63 -26.84 1.33
CA TYR A 690 0.79 -27.95 1.81
C TYR A 690 1.53 -28.86 2.79
N PRO A 691 1.02 -29.06 4.02
CA PRO A 691 1.57 -30.02 4.95
C PRO A 691 1.37 -31.46 4.46
N ARG A 692 2.26 -32.36 4.89
CA ARG A 692 2.22 -33.79 4.57
C ARG A 692 1.48 -34.57 5.64
N ASP A 693 0.58 -35.46 5.24
CA ASP A 693 0.00 -36.46 6.13
C ASP A 693 0.96 -37.63 6.31
N THR A 694 1.51 -37.77 7.52
CA THR A 694 2.41 -38.88 7.89
C THR A 694 1.67 -40.09 8.47
N SER A 695 0.35 -40.00 8.69
CA SER A 695 -0.43 -41.04 9.38
C SER A 695 -0.87 -42.22 8.50
N SER A 696 -0.72 -42.11 7.18
CA SER A 696 -1.40 -43.00 6.22
C SER A 696 -0.56 -43.47 5.02
N GLN A 697 0.79 -43.44 5.06
CA GLN A 697 1.60 -43.69 3.85
C GLN A 697 1.64 -45.16 3.37
N PRO A 698 1.27 -45.44 2.10
CA PRO A 698 1.85 -46.54 1.32
C PRO A 698 3.30 -46.17 0.93
N PRO A 699 4.24 -47.13 0.82
CA PRO A 699 5.62 -46.83 0.44
C PRO A 699 5.71 -46.13 -0.94
N GLY A 700 6.32 -44.94 -0.99
CA GLY A 700 6.68 -44.25 -2.24
C GLY A 700 5.73 -43.15 -2.74
N GLN A 701 4.65 -42.81 -2.02
CA GLN A 701 3.79 -41.67 -2.35
C GLN A 701 3.80 -40.60 -1.23
N THR A 702 4.07 -39.35 -1.61
CA THR A 702 3.93 -38.20 -0.71
C THR A 702 2.45 -37.78 -0.67
N ASN A 703 1.80 -37.88 0.49
CA ASN A 703 0.40 -37.48 0.65
C ASN A 703 0.32 -36.04 1.20
N TYR A 704 0.27 -35.05 0.32
CA TYR A 704 -0.02 -33.66 0.68
C TYR A 704 -1.50 -33.48 1.02
N LEU A 705 -1.80 -32.61 1.98
CA LEU A 705 -3.16 -32.23 2.40
C LEU A 705 -3.77 -31.16 1.46
N ASP A 706 -3.70 -31.43 0.17
CA ASP A 706 -4.10 -30.53 -0.93
C ASP A 706 -5.55 -30.74 -1.40
N GLY A 707 -6.33 -31.59 -0.71
CA GLY A 707 -7.70 -31.95 -1.11
C GLY A 707 -7.80 -32.75 -2.43
N GLY A 708 -6.67 -33.15 -3.03
CA GLY A 708 -6.63 -33.75 -4.38
C GLY A 708 -6.42 -32.74 -5.51
N LEU A 709 -6.27 -31.46 -5.18
CA LEU A 709 -5.94 -30.37 -6.10
C LEU A 709 -4.52 -29.88 -5.82
N ALA A 710 -3.56 -30.48 -6.52
CA ALA A 710 -2.15 -30.09 -6.39
C ALA A 710 -1.93 -28.61 -6.71
N ARG A 711 -0.82 -28.05 -6.22
CA ARG A 711 -0.38 -26.68 -6.50
C ARG A 711 -0.42 -26.40 -8.01
N HIS A 712 -1.02 -25.29 -8.40
CA HIS A 712 -1.28 -24.94 -9.80
C HIS A 712 -1.43 -23.43 -9.98
N ILE A 713 -1.48 -23.00 -11.23
CA ILE A 713 -1.98 -21.67 -11.61
C ILE A 713 -2.95 -21.80 -12.78
N THR A 714 -3.92 -20.89 -12.82
CA THR A 714 -4.98 -20.88 -13.83
C THR A 714 -4.60 -20.04 -15.03
N LEU A 715 -4.79 -20.62 -16.21
CA LEU A 715 -4.56 -19.94 -17.49
C LEU A 715 -5.83 -19.29 -18.03
N ALA A 716 -6.97 -19.97 -17.88
CA ALA A 716 -8.25 -19.54 -18.42
C ALA A 716 -9.40 -20.38 -17.85
N GLY A 717 -10.65 -19.98 -18.10
CA GLY A 717 -11.82 -20.79 -17.82
C GLY A 717 -13.06 -20.33 -18.58
N GLU A 718 -14.14 -21.09 -18.43
CA GLU A 718 -15.48 -20.76 -18.90
C GLU A 718 -16.37 -20.55 -17.67
N VAL A 719 -17.09 -19.43 -17.63
CA VAL A 719 -18.01 -19.08 -16.53
C VAL A 719 -19.42 -19.56 -16.92
N SER A 720 -20.02 -20.43 -16.11
CA SER A 720 -21.38 -20.94 -16.32
C SER A 720 -22.45 -20.04 -15.69
N ASN A 721 -22.10 -19.38 -14.60
CA ASN A 721 -23.00 -18.48 -13.88
C ASN A 721 -22.23 -17.25 -13.40
N ASP A 722 -22.79 -16.06 -13.61
CA ASP A 722 -22.24 -14.81 -13.11
C ASP A 722 -23.38 -13.86 -12.71
N HIS A 723 -23.48 -13.61 -11.40
CA HIS A 723 -24.47 -12.74 -10.78
C HIS A 723 -23.76 -11.63 -10.00
N TYR A 724 -24.36 -10.44 -10.02
CA TYR A 724 -23.88 -9.25 -9.31
C TYR A 724 -25.06 -8.29 -9.05
N ASN A 725 -26.04 -8.76 -8.30
CA ASN A 725 -27.25 -8.01 -7.95
C ASN A 725 -27.43 -7.94 -6.43
N ALA A 726 -28.46 -7.22 -5.96
CA ALA A 726 -28.71 -7.02 -4.53
C ALA A 726 -28.89 -8.30 -3.68
N TRP A 727 -29.08 -9.46 -4.31
CA TRP A 727 -29.33 -10.74 -3.64
C TRP A 727 -28.27 -11.81 -3.91
N ASP A 728 -27.50 -11.67 -4.98
CA ASP A 728 -26.62 -12.74 -5.46
C ASP A 728 -25.40 -12.19 -6.22
N PHE A 729 -24.22 -12.61 -5.76
CA PHE A 729 -22.89 -12.34 -6.33
C PHE A 729 -22.18 -13.62 -6.83
N SER A 730 -22.92 -14.71 -7.03
CA SER A 730 -22.37 -16.00 -7.45
C SER A 730 -21.58 -15.92 -8.74
N LYS A 731 -20.44 -16.62 -8.76
CA LYS A 731 -19.60 -16.79 -9.95
C LYS A 731 -19.10 -18.23 -10.00
N ASP A 732 -19.65 -19.00 -10.92
CA ASP A 732 -19.41 -20.43 -11.07
C ASP A 732 -18.77 -20.74 -12.42
N LEU A 733 -17.87 -21.73 -12.42
CA LEU A 733 -17.11 -22.15 -13.59
C LEU A 733 -17.68 -23.44 -14.19
N ASP A 734 -17.59 -23.59 -15.51
CA ASP A 734 -17.88 -24.83 -16.26
C ASP A 734 -16.60 -25.60 -16.61
N LYS A 735 -15.56 -24.86 -16.98
CA LYS A 735 -14.24 -25.40 -17.38
C LYS A 735 -13.15 -24.50 -16.85
N VAL A 736 -12.01 -25.10 -16.55
CA VAL A 736 -10.81 -24.34 -16.16
C VAL A 736 -9.57 -25.04 -16.67
N TRP A 737 -8.69 -24.27 -17.33
CA TRP A 737 -7.39 -24.72 -17.78
C TRP A 737 -6.34 -24.25 -16.79
N VAL A 738 -5.55 -25.20 -16.31
CA VAL A 738 -4.55 -24.98 -15.28
C VAL A 738 -3.24 -25.66 -15.69
N ILE A 739 -2.14 -25.18 -15.13
CA ILE A 739 -0.84 -25.85 -15.23
C ILE A 739 -0.34 -26.29 -13.85
N PRO A 740 0.37 -27.42 -13.75
CA PRO A 740 0.89 -27.87 -12.48
C PRO A 740 2.08 -27.03 -12.07
N LEU A 741 2.15 -26.67 -10.79
CA LEU A 741 3.33 -26.12 -10.17
C LEU A 741 3.89 -27.17 -9.20
N ALA A 742 5.21 -27.32 -9.16
CA ALA A 742 5.81 -28.26 -8.23
C ALA A 742 5.66 -27.77 -6.78
N GLU A 743 5.30 -28.67 -5.87
CA GLU A 743 5.11 -28.33 -4.46
C GLU A 743 6.42 -27.91 -3.78
N ASN A 744 7.57 -28.43 -4.23
CA ASN A 744 8.89 -28.00 -3.79
C ASN A 744 9.42 -26.78 -4.57
N GLY A 745 8.56 -26.07 -5.28
CA GLY A 745 8.87 -24.89 -6.09
C GLY A 745 9.28 -25.19 -7.53
N THR A 746 9.02 -24.24 -8.43
CA THR A 746 9.57 -24.23 -9.79
C THR A 746 11.11 -24.13 -9.73
N PRO A 747 11.84 -24.42 -10.82
CA PRO A 747 13.30 -24.25 -10.84
C PRO A 747 13.75 -22.85 -10.43
N LEU A 748 12.94 -21.83 -10.75
CA LEU A 748 13.24 -20.44 -10.43
C LEU A 748 12.95 -20.11 -8.95
N GLU A 749 11.82 -20.59 -8.41
CA GLU A 749 11.54 -20.49 -6.97
C GLU A 749 12.63 -21.20 -6.15
N GLN A 750 13.11 -22.36 -6.61
CA GLN A 750 14.21 -23.09 -5.97
C GLN A 750 15.53 -22.31 -5.99
N LEU A 751 15.81 -21.56 -7.06
CA LEU A 751 16.98 -20.67 -7.12
C LEU A 751 16.84 -19.54 -6.09
N ALA A 752 15.70 -18.85 -6.04
CA ALA A 752 15.45 -17.80 -5.05
C ALA A 752 15.52 -18.32 -3.61
N MET A 753 14.88 -19.46 -3.32
CA MET A 753 14.98 -20.17 -2.04
C MET A 753 16.44 -20.45 -1.64
N HIS A 754 17.28 -20.90 -2.59
CA HIS A 754 18.70 -21.12 -2.33
C HIS A 754 19.46 -19.82 -2.04
N ILE A 755 19.18 -18.75 -2.78
CA ILE A 755 19.83 -17.45 -2.61
C ILE A 755 19.48 -16.85 -1.25
N HIS A 756 18.21 -16.87 -0.86
CA HIS A 756 17.74 -16.38 0.44
C HIS A 756 18.24 -17.22 1.63
N SER A 757 18.60 -18.48 1.40
CA SER A 757 19.31 -19.30 2.39
C SER A 757 20.79 -18.95 2.57
N THR A 758 21.32 -18.05 1.76
CA THR A 758 22.69 -17.52 1.87
C THR A 758 22.67 -16.14 2.48
N CYS A 759 23.27 -15.99 3.65
CA CYS A 759 23.05 -14.78 4.42
C CYS A 759 23.78 -13.54 3.93
N MET A 760 25.10 -13.62 3.72
CA MET A 760 25.92 -12.48 3.30
C MET A 760 26.26 -12.64 1.83
N ARG A 761 26.03 -11.57 1.06
CA ARG A 761 26.40 -11.49 -0.35
C ARG A 761 27.35 -10.33 -0.55
N ASP A 762 28.49 -10.59 -1.16
CA ASP A 762 29.43 -9.54 -1.51
C ASP A 762 28.76 -8.54 -2.46
N SER A 763 28.95 -7.25 -2.18
CA SER A 763 28.40 -6.15 -2.94
C SER A 763 29.31 -4.91 -2.80
N VAL A 764 28.85 -3.76 -3.26
CA VAL A 764 29.53 -2.47 -3.13
C VAL A 764 28.57 -1.39 -2.65
N THR A 765 29.10 -0.39 -1.96
CA THR A 765 28.36 0.82 -1.60
C THR A 765 28.22 1.76 -2.81
N PRO A 766 27.28 2.73 -2.80
CA PRO A 766 27.13 3.72 -3.87
C PRO A 766 28.38 4.58 -4.11
N GLU A 767 29.29 4.66 -3.15
CA GLU A 767 30.59 5.34 -3.27
C GLU A 767 31.66 4.43 -3.92
N GLY A 768 31.34 3.15 -4.14
CA GLY A 768 32.19 2.16 -4.77
C GLY A 768 33.12 1.41 -3.81
N GLN A 769 32.82 1.41 -2.50
CA GLN A 769 33.57 0.60 -1.52
C GLN A 769 33.01 -0.82 -1.43
N PRO A 770 33.81 -1.87 -1.20
CA PRO A 770 33.29 -3.21 -0.94
C PRO A 770 32.41 -3.24 0.31
N GLY A 771 31.33 -4.01 0.26
CA GLY A 771 30.39 -4.21 1.37
C GLY A 771 29.70 -5.56 1.30
N GLN A 772 28.82 -5.84 2.25
CA GLN A 772 28.02 -7.06 2.28
C GLN A 772 26.54 -6.74 2.40
N TYR A 773 25.75 -7.29 1.48
CA TYR A 773 24.29 -7.25 1.54
C TYR A 773 23.79 -8.46 2.34
N VAL A 774 22.85 -8.23 3.26
CA VAL A 774 22.41 -9.23 4.24
C VAL A 774 20.96 -9.64 3.98
N LEU A 775 20.75 -10.93 3.76
CA LEU A 775 19.44 -11.60 3.62
C LEU A 775 19.10 -12.42 4.88
N ASN A 776 17.97 -13.14 4.89
CA ASN A 776 17.56 -13.99 6.02
C ASN A 776 18.60 -15.07 6.37
N GLY A 777 19.13 -15.78 5.37
CA GLY A 777 20.15 -16.81 5.55
C GLY A 777 19.66 -18.11 6.19
N GLY A 778 18.36 -18.26 6.44
CA GLY A 778 17.73 -19.46 6.96
C GLY A 778 17.32 -20.45 5.86
N PRO A 779 17.18 -21.74 6.17
CA PRO A 779 16.73 -22.73 5.20
C PRO A 779 15.25 -22.53 4.86
N SER A 780 14.88 -22.80 3.61
CA SER A 780 13.50 -22.85 3.16
C SER A 780 12.73 -23.96 3.87
N VAL A 781 11.59 -23.60 4.47
CA VAL A 781 10.74 -24.50 5.23
C VAL A 781 9.26 -24.26 4.87
N PRO A 782 8.36 -25.22 5.15
CA PRO A 782 6.93 -25.00 4.95
C PRO A 782 6.43 -23.73 5.65
N GLY A 783 5.67 -22.91 4.92
CA GLY A 783 5.19 -21.59 5.35
C GLY A 783 6.24 -20.47 5.37
N ALA A 784 7.52 -20.76 5.14
CA ALA A 784 8.55 -19.73 5.04
C ALA A 784 9.68 -20.16 4.09
N PRO A 785 9.40 -20.20 2.77
CA PRO A 785 10.36 -20.62 1.76
C PRO A 785 11.51 -19.61 1.57
N TYR A 786 11.30 -18.31 1.79
CA TYR A 786 12.29 -17.26 1.51
C TYR A 786 12.80 -16.56 2.78
N ALA A 787 12.00 -16.48 3.84
CA ALA A 787 12.39 -15.81 5.07
C ALA A 787 11.98 -16.61 6.32
N ASN A 788 12.76 -17.66 6.64
CA ASN A 788 12.47 -18.50 7.80
C ASN A 788 12.56 -17.68 9.10
N PRO A 789 11.42 -17.45 9.80
CA PRO A 789 11.39 -16.56 10.96
C PRO A 789 12.07 -17.16 12.19
N SER A 790 12.38 -18.46 12.16
CA SER A 790 12.86 -19.21 13.34
C SER A 790 14.38 -19.30 13.44
N TRP A 791 15.10 -18.70 12.49
CA TRP A 791 16.54 -18.80 12.33
C TRP A 791 17.27 -17.53 12.82
N GLY A 792 18.35 -17.67 13.60
CA GLY A 792 19.30 -16.55 13.88
C GLY A 792 18.93 -15.47 14.93
N THR A 793 18.37 -15.81 16.09
CA THR A 793 17.52 -14.82 16.81
C THR A 793 18.08 -14.04 18.03
N ASN A 794 19.39 -13.92 18.29
CA ASN A 794 19.84 -13.08 19.41
C ASN A 794 19.81 -11.55 19.14
N GLY A 795 18.98 -11.08 18.19
CA GLY A 795 18.83 -9.65 17.87
C GLY A 795 20.06 -9.01 17.23
N LYS A 796 21.22 -9.66 17.31
CA LYS A 796 22.49 -9.39 16.62
C LYS A 796 22.92 -10.54 15.69
N GLU A 797 22.29 -11.71 15.76
CA GLU A 797 22.76 -12.95 15.11
C GLU A 797 22.00 -13.36 13.85
N LEU A 798 21.42 -12.41 13.12
CA LEU A 798 21.26 -12.59 11.67
C LEU A 798 22.57 -12.18 11.03
N CYS A 799 23.53 -13.10 11.10
CA CYS A 799 24.77 -13.10 10.32
C CYS A 799 25.82 -12.04 10.65
N VAL A 800 25.62 -11.23 11.69
CA VAL A 800 26.58 -10.22 12.12
C VAL A 800 26.76 -10.18 13.64
N ASP A 801 27.58 -11.10 14.15
CA ASP A 801 28.60 -10.63 15.07
C ASP A 801 29.89 -10.46 14.27
N LEU A 802 30.14 -9.25 13.74
CA LEU A 802 31.39 -8.91 13.05
C LEU A 802 32.63 -9.11 13.97
N ALA A 803 32.43 -9.34 15.28
CA ALA A 803 33.48 -9.68 16.24
C ALA A 803 33.58 -11.19 16.58
N ASP A 804 32.63 -12.05 16.16
CA ASP A 804 32.64 -13.50 16.43
C ASP A 804 32.70 -14.33 15.12
N PRO A 805 33.84 -14.96 14.80
CA PRO A 805 34.05 -15.71 13.56
C PRO A 805 33.39 -17.11 13.52
N ARG A 806 32.49 -17.44 14.45
CA ARG A 806 31.82 -18.75 14.50
C ARG A 806 30.53 -18.72 13.67
N PRO A 807 30.21 -19.78 12.89
CA PRO A 807 28.94 -19.85 12.18
C PRO A 807 27.77 -19.81 13.18
N PRO A 808 26.68 -19.06 12.89
CA PRO A 808 25.46 -19.08 13.68
C PRO A 808 25.01 -20.52 13.85
N ARG A 809 24.91 -20.98 15.11
CA ARG A 809 24.45 -22.33 15.41
C ARG A 809 22.93 -22.31 15.45
N GLU A 810 22.29 -23.34 14.89
CA GLU A 810 20.96 -23.74 15.36
C GLU A 810 21.00 -23.77 16.88
N HIS A 811 20.07 -23.07 17.55
CA HIS A 811 19.80 -23.39 18.94
C HIS A 811 19.14 -24.77 18.94
N PRO A 812 19.82 -25.84 19.37
CA PRO A 812 19.43 -27.22 19.04
C PRO A 812 18.19 -27.72 19.79
N ASN A 813 17.42 -26.84 20.45
CA ASN A 813 16.29 -27.17 21.31
C ASN A 813 15.21 -26.07 21.33
N ARG A 814 14.85 -25.47 20.18
CA ARG A 814 13.68 -24.58 20.14
C ARG A 814 12.42 -25.41 19.93
N PRO A 815 11.49 -25.47 20.89
CA PRO A 815 10.26 -26.21 20.70
C PRO A 815 9.47 -25.56 19.57
N SER A 816 9.21 -26.33 18.51
CA SER A 816 8.18 -25.98 17.53
C SER A 816 6.84 -26.53 18.01
N ARG A 817 5.77 -25.80 17.71
CA ARG A 817 4.41 -26.21 18.03
C ARG A 817 3.57 -26.17 16.77
N ILE A 818 2.90 -27.27 16.50
CA ILE A 818 1.95 -27.36 15.40
C ILE A 818 0.55 -27.16 15.98
N TYR A 819 -0.16 -26.16 15.46
CA TYR A 819 -1.58 -25.98 15.67
C TYR A 819 -2.33 -26.46 14.44
N LYS A 820 -3.21 -27.45 14.62
CA LYS A 820 -4.07 -27.94 13.55
C LYS A 820 -5.46 -27.37 13.77
N ALA A 821 -5.76 -26.30 13.05
CA ALA A 821 -7.01 -25.58 13.13
C ALA A 821 -7.89 -25.89 11.90
N ALA A 822 -9.19 -25.79 12.08
CA ALA A 822 -10.18 -25.94 11.02
C ALA A 822 -11.26 -24.87 11.14
N ASP A 823 -11.50 -24.16 10.04
CA ASP A 823 -12.64 -23.27 9.86
C ASP A 823 -13.90 -24.09 9.63
N ILE A 824 -14.91 -23.93 10.48
CA ILE A 824 -16.21 -24.62 10.36
C ILE A 824 -17.37 -23.62 10.31
N GLN A 825 -18.45 -23.99 9.62
CA GLN A 825 -19.69 -23.22 9.58
C GLN A 825 -20.81 -23.95 10.33
N MET A 826 -21.56 -23.21 11.16
CA MET A 826 -22.76 -23.72 11.83
C MET A 826 -23.78 -22.63 12.16
N ASP A 827 -24.99 -23.05 12.48
CA ASP A 827 -26.03 -22.21 13.07
C ASP A 827 -25.74 -22.01 14.57
N VAL A 828 -25.35 -20.80 14.97
CA VAL A 828 -24.96 -20.48 16.36
C VAL A 828 -25.99 -19.59 17.03
N VAL A 829 -26.62 -20.12 18.08
CA VAL A 829 -27.56 -19.39 18.94
C VAL A 829 -26.82 -18.57 20.00
N PHE A 830 -26.98 -17.25 19.97
CA PHE A 830 -26.35 -16.29 20.88
C PHE A 830 -27.04 -16.13 22.23
N ASN A 831 -28.37 -16.33 22.29
CA ASN A 831 -29.11 -16.08 23.54
C ASN A 831 -30.37 -16.94 23.71
N LYS A 832 -30.92 -16.94 24.92
CA LYS A 832 -32.10 -17.73 25.32
C LYS A 832 -33.39 -17.42 24.57
N VAL A 833 -33.46 -16.28 23.85
CA VAL A 833 -34.64 -15.93 23.04
C VAL A 833 -34.52 -16.42 21.60
N GLY A 834 -33.41 -17.09 21.26
CA GLY A 834 -33.20 -17.73 19.96
C GLY A 834 -32.55 -16.82 18.93
N TRP A 835 -31.93 -15.70 19.31
CA TRP A 835 -31.10 -14.96 18.36
C TRP A 835 -29.94 -15.85 17.94
N HIS A 836 -29.71 -15.95 16.65
CA HIS A 836 -28.70 -16.81 16.07
C HIS A 836 -28.13 -16.20 14.80
N PHE A 837 -26.95 -16.64 14.40
CA PHE A 837 -26.44 -16.43 13.06
C PHE A 837 -26.38 -17.81 12.35
N PRO A 838 -27.20 -18.05 11.32
CA PRO A 838 -27.37 -19.38 10.74
C PRO A 838 -26.14 -19.89 9.99
N GLN A 839 -25.19 -19.00 9.69
CA GLN A 839 -24.01 -19.27 8.89
C GLN A 839 -22.73 -18.85 9.61
N GLN A 840 -22.70 -18.86 10.94
CA GLN A 840 -21.53 -18.47 11.71
C GLN A 840 -20.34 -19.35 11.36
N ARG A 841 -19.24 -18.70 10.95
CA ARG A 841 -17.94 -19.32 10.71
C ARG A 841 -16.98 -18.99 11.85
N PHE A 842 -16.18 -19.96 12.26
CA PHE A 842 -15.14 -19.80 13.26
C PHE A 842 -14.18 -20.98 13.24
N GLU A 843 -12.99 -20.76 13.78
CA GLU A 843 -11.95 -21.77 13.89
C GLU A 843 -12.14 -22.67 15.12
N THR A 844 -11.75 -23.94 15.00
CA THR A 844 -11.61 -24.87 16.11
C THR A 844 -10.46 -25.83 15.85
N LEU A 845 -9.93 -26.50 16.89
CA LEU A 845 -8.93 -27.54 16.69
C LEU A 845 -9.53 -28.75 15.96
N TRP A 846 -8.71 -29.46 15.18
CA TRP A 846 -9.12 -30.64 14.41
C TRP A 846 -9.90 -31.67 15.23
N GLU A 847 -9.40 -31.99 16.42
CA GLU A 847 -10.03 -32.96 17.35
C GLU A 847 -11.35 -32.46 17.94
N ASP A 848 -11.57 -31.14 17.93
CA ASP A 848 -12.74 -30.47 18.49
C ASP A 848 -13.84 -30.19 17.46
N VAL A 849 -13.58 -30.40 16.16
CA VAL A 849 -14.57 -30.24 15.08
C VAL A 849 -15.84 -31.06 15.37
N GLN A 850 -15.72 -32.36 15.59
CA GLN A 850 -16.87 -33.24 15.86
C GLN A 850 -17.56 -32.95 17.19
N PRO A 851 -16.86 -32.83 18.32
CA PRO A 851 -17.47 -32.41 19.57
C PRO A 851 -18.28 -31.12 19.46
N THR A 852 -17.79 -30.14 18.70
CA THR A 852 -18.44 -28.84 18.53
C THR A 852 -19.68 -28.97 17.65
N ILE A 853 -19.58 -29.61 16.48
CA ILE A 853 -20.72 -29.85 15.57
C ILE A 853 -21.81 -30.70 16.25
N ALA A 854 -21.42 -31.69 17.06
CA ALA A 854 -22.36 -32.54 17.78
C ALA A 854 -22.99 -31.88 19.03
N GLY A 855 -22.70 -30.60 19.29
CA GLY A 855 -23.22 -29.85 20.44
C GLY A 855 -22.69 -30.33 21.80
N ARG A 856 -21.60 -31.11 21.81
CA ARG A 856 -20.94 -31.59 23.05
C ARG A 856 -19.97 -30.55 23.62
N ARG A 857 -19.52 -29.62 22.77
CA ARG A 857 -18.73 -28.44 23.09
C ARG A 857 -19.46 -27.22 22.53
N ALA A 858 -19.50 -26.12 23.31
CA ALA A 858 -20.09 -24.88 22.85
C ALA A 858 -19.19 -24.20 21.81
N PRO A 859 -19.75 -23.48 20.82
CA PRO A 859 -18.99 -22.58 19.96
C PRO A 859 -18.28 -21.53 20.80
N GLU A 860 -16.97 -21.42 20.65
CA GLU A 860 -16.14 -20.42 21.32
C GLU A 860 -15.00 -19.99 20.38
N PRO A 861 -14.48 -18.76 20.50
CA PRO A 861 -13.31 -18.34 19.75
C PRO A 861 -12.11 -19.26 20.01
N LEU A 862 -11.29 -19.50 19.00
CA LEU A 862 -10.06 -20.28 19.16
C LEU A 862 -9.04 -19.45 19.95
N PHE A 863 -8.56 -20.01 21.06
CA PHE A 863 -7.42 -19.46 21.80
C PHE A 863 -6.31 -20.50 21.84
N PHE A 864 -5.13 -20.10 21.39
CA PHE A 864 -3.91 -20.88 21.55
C PHE A 864 -2.80 -20.06 22.19
N ARG A 865 -1.74 -20.74 22.67
CA ARG A 865 -0.70 -20.14 23.50
C ARG A 865 0.68 -20.60 23.06
N ALA A 866 1.49 -19.65 22.65
CA ALA A 866 2.92 -19.85 22.43
C ALA A 866 3.72 -19.32 23.61
N ASN A 867 4.84 -19.96 23.94
CA ASN A 867 5.85 -19.31 24.78
C ASN A 867 6.65 -18.32 23.94
N SER A 868 7.09 -17.20 24.54
CA SER A 868 8.06 -16.29 23.90
C SER A 868 9.29 -17.07 23.46
N GLY A 869 9.68 -16.91 22.20
CA GLY A 869 10.75 -17.66 21.52
C GLY A 869 10.33 -18.97 20.83
N GLU A 870 9.07 -19.42 20.97
CA GLU A 870 8.55 -20.60 20.24
C GLU A 870 8.28 -20.29 18.77
N THR A 871 8.52 -21.30 17.94
CA THR A 871 8.09 -21.32 16.54
C THR A 871 6.75 -22.02 16.44
N LEU A 872 5.84 -21.43 15.67
CA LEU A 872 4.52 -21.96 15.40
C LEU A 872 4.41 -22.36 13.94
N GLU A 873 3.87 -23.56 13.72
CA GLU A 873 3.29 -23.94 12.43
C GLU A 873 1.77 -23.99 12.62
N PHE A 874 1.07 -23.14 11.89
CA PHE A 874 -0.38 -23.09 11.88
C PHE A 874 -0.87 -23.81 10.62
N TRP A 875 -1.46 -24.99 10.82
CA TRP A 875 -2.09 -25.75 9.76
C TRP A 875 -3.54 -25.33 9.71
N GLN A 876 -3.86 -24.47 8.75
CA GLN A 876 -5.21 -23.97 8.55
C GLN A 876 -5.95 -24.90 7.62
N THR A 877 -7.06 -25.46 8.06
CA THR A 877 -7.93 -26.31 7.25
C THR A 877 -9.25 -25.60 6.98
N ASN A 878 -9.68 -25.54 5.73
CA ASN A 878 -10.98 -24.99 5.40
C ASN A 878 -12.03 -26.11 5.25
N LEU A 879 -13.05 -26.12 6.12
CA LEU A 879 -14.22 -27.02 6.05
C LEU A 879 -15.53 -26.27 5.76
N VAL A 880 -15.46 -24.96 5.51
CA VAL A 880 -16.66 -24.15 5.26
C VAL A 880 -17.17 -24.35 3.82
N PRO A 881 -18.47 -24.16 3.57
CA PRO A 881 -18.99 -24.09 2.20
C PRO A 881 -18.36 -22.94 1.39
N SER A 882 -18.30 -23.06 0.07
CA SER A 882 -17.72 -22.01 -0.80
C SER A 882 -18.58 -20.75 -0.95
N TYR A 883 -19.71 -20.68 -0.25
CA TYR A 883 -20.69 -19.60 -0.33
C TYR A 883 -21.24 -19.25 1.04
N TYR A 884 -21.45 -17.96 1.27
CA TYR A 884 -22.55 -17.52 2.12
C TYR A 884 -23.84 -17.59 1.31
N GLU A 885 -24.85 -18.23 1.87
CA GLU A 885 -26.23 -18.21 1.37
C GLU A 885 -26.89 -16.87 1.67
N VAL A 886 -27.90 -16.51 0.89
CA VAL A 886 -28.67 -15.29 1.14
C VAL A 886 -29.48 -15.41 2.43
N ASP A 887 -29.43 -14.38 3.28
CA ASP A 887 -30.28 -14.21 4.45
C ASP A 887 -30.64 -12.73 4.68
N ASP A 888 -31.27 -12.41 5.82
CA ASP A 888 -31.73 -11.04 6.13
C ASP A 888 -30.58 -10.01 6.26
N PHE A 889 -29.33 -10.47 6.43
CA PHE A 889 -28.15 -9.62 6.64
C PHE A 889 -27.07 -9.81 5.57
N GLN A 890 -27.02 -10.97 4.94
CA GLN A 890 -25.95 -11.36 4.01
C GLN A 890 -26.51 -11.62 2.60
N VAL A 891 -25.90 -10.99 1.60
CA VAL A 891 -26.12 -11.32 0.19
C VAL A 891 -25.45 -12.66 -0.12
N ARG A 892 -25.97 -13.44 -1.08
CA ARG A 892 -25.27 -14.67 -1.49
C ARG A 892 -23.91 -14.31 -2.09
N THR A 893 -22.82 -14.72 -1.44
CA THR A 893 -21.45 -14.27 -1.74
C THR A 893 -20.49 -15.45 -1.85
N PRO A 894 -19.66 -15.53 -2.89
CA PRO A 894 -18.55 -16.48 -2.94
C PRO A 894 -17.53 -16.23 -1.83
N THR A 895 -17.17 -17.28 -1.11
CA THR A 895 -16.16 -17.27 -0.05
C THR A 895 -15.34 -18.55 -0.14
N ASP A 896 -14.64 -18.70 -1.27
CA ASP A 896 -14.04 -19.96 -1.69
C ASP A 896 -12.71 -20.25 -0.98
N ILE A 897 -12.06 -19.24 -0.40
CA ILE A 897 -10.78 -19.31 0.31
C ILE A 897 -10.87 -18.64 1.68
N ILE A 898 -10.08 -19.11 2.65
CA ILE A 898 -9.87 -18.45 3.95
C ILE A 898 -8.37 -18.54 4.28
N GLY A 899 -7.76 -17.43 4.69
CA GLY A 899 -6.40 -17.37 5.22
C GLY A 899 -6.37 -16.73 6.61
N GLN A 900 -5.23 -16.85 7.32
CA GLN A 900 -5.12 -16.41 8.71
C GLN A 900 -4.08 -15.31 8.86
N HIS A 901 -4.54 -14.05 8.97
CA HIS A 901 -3.61 -12.96 9.29
C HIS A 901 -3.31 -12.91 10.80
N VAL A 902 -2.05 -12.65 11.17
CA VAL A 902 -1.59 -12.65 12.56
C VAL A 902 -0.78 -11.40 12.90
N HIS A 903 -0.99 -10.91 14.13
CA HIS A 903 -0.37 -9.70 14.66
C HIS A 903 0.81 -10.01 15.61
N LEU A 904 1.77 -9.08 15.70
CA LEU A 904 2.89 -9.12 16.66
C LEU A 904 3.71 -10.42 16.70
N VAL A 905 3.88 -11.06 15.54
CA VAL A 905 4.80 -12.19 15.32
C VAL A 905 5.63 -11.95 14.07
N LYS A 906 6.69 -12.74 13.90
CA LYS A 906 7.56 -12.68 12.72
C LYS A 906 7.24 -13.82 11.76
N PHE A 907 7.13 -13.52 10.47
CA PHE A 907 6.82 -14.49 9.42
C PHE A 907 7.44 -14.09 8.07
N ASP A 908 7.34 -14.98 7.09
CA ASP A 908 7.67 -14.72 5.68
C ASP A 908 6.45 -14.08 5.01
N VAL A 909 6.52 -12.78 4.68
CA VAL A 909 5.37 -12.03 4.17
C VAL A 909 4.87 -12.56 2.83
N THR A 910 5.75 -13.21 2.06
CA THR A 910 5.37 -13.74 0.74
C THR A 910 4.41 -14.92 0.83
N SER A 911 4.35 -15.62 1.97
CA SER A 911 3.68 -16.94 2.07
C SER A 911 2.95 -17.24 3.38
N SER A 912 3.09 -16.41 4.42
CA SER A 912 2.46 -16.62 5.76
C SER A 912 1.75 -15.37 6.30
N ASP A 913 1.32 -14.48 5.42
CA ASP A 913 0.54 -13.30 5.83
C ASP A 913 -0.98 -13.59 5.93
N GLY A 914 -1.44 -14.72 5.38
CA GLY A 914 -2.86 -15.07 5.28
C GLY A 914 -3.64 -14.27 4.21
N ALA A 915 -3.09 -13.16 3.72
CA ALA A 915 -3.67 -12.34 2.65
C ALA A 915 -2.85 -12.42 1.34
N ALA A 916 -3.50 -12.19 0.18
CA ALA A 916 -2.85 -12.15 -1.13
C ALA A 916 -2.35 -10.72 -1.44
N ASN A 917 -1.28 -10.31 -0.79
CA ASN A 917 -0.79 -8.94 -0.79
C ASN A 917 0.13 -8.64 -1.97
N GLY A 918 -0.25 -7.69 -2.82
CA GLY A 918 0.54 -7.26 -3.98
C GLY A 918 0.94 -8.44 -4.87
N TYR A 919 2.23 -8.59 -5.14
CA TYR A 919 2.74 -9.73 -5.90
C TYR A 919 3.11 -10.97 -5.05
N ASN A 920 2.72 -11.04 -3.77
CA ASN A 920 2.92 -12.24 -2.95
C ASN A 920 2.04 -13.42 -3.42
N TYR A 921 2.23 -14.58 -2.78
CA TYR A 921 1.40 -15.76 -3.03
C TYR A 921 0.05 -15.67 -2.31
N ALA A 922 -0.94 -16.43 -2.77
CA ALA A 922 -2.16 -16.67 -2.00
C ALA A 922 -1.91 -17.79 -0.98
N ALA A 923 -1.87 -17.46 0.32
CA ALA A 923 -1.55 -18.41 1.40
C ALA A 923 -2.78 -19.14 2.00
N GLY A 924 -3.99 -18.71 1.64
CA GLY A 924 -5.23 -19.26 2.19
C GLY A 924 -5.58 -20.67 1.71
N SER A 925 -6.46 -21.34 2.46
CA SER A 925 -7.01 -22.66 2.15
C SER A 925 -8.36 -22.55 1.45
N LEU A 926 -8.48 -23.24 0.31
CA LEU A 926 -9.73 -23.38 -0.44
C LEU A 926 -10.74 -24.28 0.31
N SER A 927 -12.00 -23.88 0.26
CA SER A 927 -13.13 -24.67 0.72
C SER A 927 -13.23 -26.02 -0.02
N PRO A 928 -13.77 -27.08 0.61
CA PRO A 928 -13.92 -28.38 -0.04
C PRO A 928 -14.77 -28.30 -1.32
N ASP A 929 -15.80 -27.47 -1.32
CA ASP A 929 -16.64 -27.21 -2.50
C ASP A 929 -15.85 -26.57 -3.63
N ALA A 930 -15.02 -25.56 -3.33
CA ALA A 930 -14.18 -24.92 -4.34
C ALA A 930 -13.18 -25.90 -4.95
N VAL A 931 -12.54 -26.74 -4.13
CA VAL A 931 -11.64 -27.81 -4.60
C VAL A 931 -12.36 -28.80 -5.49
N ARG A 932 -13.53 -29.31 -5.08
CA ARG A 932 -14.32 -30.25 -5.88
C ARG A 932 -14.79 -29.64 -7.20
N ASN A 933 -15.31 -28.41 -7.16
CA ASN A 933 -15.76 -27.68 -8.34
C ASN A 933 -14.60 -27.46 -9.31
N LYS A 934 -13.44 -27.03 -8.80
CA LYS A 934 -12.22 -26.87 -9.61
C LYS A 934 -11.82 -28.19 -10.26
N ILE A 935 -11.76 -29.29 -9.49
CA ILE A 935 -11.42 -30.62 -10.01
C ILE A 935 -12.41 -31.05 -11.11
N ALA A 936 -13.72 -30.87 -10.89
CA ALA A 936 -14.74 -31.19 -11.88
C ALA A 936 -14.53 -30.39 -13.18
N ASN A 937 -14.20 -29.09 -13.06
CA ASN A 937 -14.01 -28.20 -14.20
C ASN A 937 -12.69 -28.45 -14.94
N ILE A 938 -11.63 -28.89 -14.26
CA ILE A 938 -10.39 -29.37 -14.89
C ILE A 938 -10.68 -30.65 -15.68
N ARG A 939 -11.42 -31.59 -15.07
CA ARG A 939 -11.81 -32.85 -15.74
C ARG A 939 -12.68 -32.60 -16.96
N SER A 940 -13.61 -31.65 -16.87
CA SER A 940 -14.46 -31.20 -17.98
C SER A 940 -13.62 -30.59 -19.10
N ALA A 941 -12.70 -29.68 -18.77
CA ALA A 941 -11.78 -29.06 -19.73
C ALA A 941 -10.89 -30.07 -20.48
N ASN A 942 -10.49 -31.15 -19.81
CA ASN A 942 -9.62 -32.19 -20.35
C ASN A 942 -10.37 -33.41 -20.94
N GLY A 943 -11.72 -33.42 -20.92
CA GLY A 943 -12.51 -34.53 -21.44
C GLY A 943 -12.30 -35.85 -20.69
N CYS A 944 -12.04 -35.80 -19.38
CA CYS A 944 -11.75 -36.99 -18.58
C CYS A 944 -12.97 -37.91 -18.45
N ALA A 945 -12.80 -39.19 -18.77
CA ALA A 945 -13.78 -40.23 -18.47
C ALA A 945 -13.95 -40.41 -16.94
N ALA A 946 -15.08 -40.97 -16.49
CA ALA A 946 -15.34 -41.19 -15.07
C ALA A 946 -14.29 -42.11 -14.39
N ASP A 947 -13.72 -43.05 -15.14
CA ASP A 947 -12.72 -44.03 -14.71
C ASP A 947 -11.28 -43.66 -15.13
N ALA A 948 -11.05 -42.43 -15.61
CA ALA A 948 -9.73 -41.97 -16.00
C ALA A 948 -8.72 -42.11 -14.83
N PRO A 949 -7.49 -42.60 -15.07
CA PRO A 949 -6.46 -42.66 -14.05
C PRO A 949 -6.22 -41.30 -13.40
N ILE A 950 -6.04 -41.28 -12.08
CA ILE A 950 -5.79 -40.05 -11.32
C ILE A 950 -4.44 -39.47 -11.77
N SER A 951 -4.48 -38.26 -12.29
CA SER A 951 -3.32 -37.47 -12.72
C SER A 951 -3.61 -35.98 -12.52
N PHE A 952 -2.64 -35.11 -12.78
CA PHE A 952 -2.92 -33.66 -12.76
C PHE A 952 -3.94 -33.26 -13.83
N GLN A 953 -3.94 -33.92 -14.99
CA GLN A 953 -4.91 -33.66 -16.07
C GLN A 953 -6.32 -34.16 -15.72
N CYS A 954 -6.42 -35.27 -14.98
CA CYS A 954 -7.68 -35.83 -14.51
C CYS A 954 -7.65 -36.00 -12.99
N PRO A 955 -7.67 -34.90 -12.21
CA PRO A 955 -7.53 -34.96 -10.77
C PRO A 955 -8.77 -35.57 -10.13
N ALA A 956 -8.66 -35.98 -8.86
CA ALA A 956 -9.76 -36.52 -8.09
C ALA A 956 -9.67 -36.00 -6.66
N ALA A 957 -10.80 -35.57 -6.11
CA ALA A 957 -10.86 -35.03 -4.76
C ALA A 957 -10.55 -36.14 -3.73
N LYS A 958 -9.78 -35.79 -2.70
CA LYS A 958 -9.42 -36.70 -1.60
C LYS A 958 -10.44 -36.60 -0.47
N SER A 959 -10.69 -37.71 0.22
CA SER A 959 -11.49 -37.69 1.45
C SER A 959 -10.82 -36.84 2.53
N ALA A 960 -11.64 -36.16 3.32
CA ALA A 960 -11.15 -35.40 4.46
C ALA A 960 -10.46 -36.34 5.49
N PRO A 961 -9.47 -35.83 6.25
CA PRO A 961 -8.92 -36.52 7.41
C PRO A 961 -10.00 -37.07 8.35
N ALA A 962 -9.87 -38.34 8.74
CA ALA A 962 -10.88 -39.04 9.54
C ALA A 962 -11.13 -38.42 10.93
N VAL A 963 -10.17 -37.65 11.46
CA VAL A 963 -10.29 -36.92 12.73
C VAL A 963 -11.48 -35.97 12.74
N PHE A 964 -11.83 -35.42 11.57
CA PHE A 964 -12.96 -34.52 11.45
C PHE A 964 -14.30 -35.22 11.54
N GLY A 965 -14.39 -36.55 11.48
CA GLY A 965 -15.67 -37.29 11.48
C GLY A 965 -16.62 -36.94 10.33
N PRO A 966 -17.91 -37.31 10.41
CA PRO A 966 -18.87 -37.06 9.34
C PRO A 966 -19.23 -35.56 9.22
N PRO A 967 -19.38 -35.02 8.01
CA PRO A 967 -19.80 -33.64 7.81
C PRO A 967 -21.25 -33.41 8.32
N PRO A 968 -21.61 -32.17 8.71
CA PRO A 968 -22.99 -31.78 8.97
C PRO A 968 -23.91 -32.06 7.77
N ASN A 969 -25.21 -32.19 8.03
CA ASN A 969 -26.20 -32.33 6.97
C ASN A 969 -26.09 -31.16 5.97
N GLY A 970 -25.96 -31.48 4.67
CA GLY A 970 -25.83 -30.49 3.60
C GLY A 970 -24.40 -30.08 3.27
N GLN A 971 -23.39 -30.55 4.00
CA GLN A 971 -21.97 -30.34 3.68
C GLN A 971 -21.31 -31.63 3.17
N ASP A 972 -20.28 -31.49 2.34
CA ASP A 972 -19.39 -32.57 1.91
C ASP A 972 -17.94 -32.07 2.00
N TRP A 973 -17.18 -32.66 2.91
CA TRP A 973 -15.79 -32.28 3.16
C TRP A 973 -14.79 -33.02 2.25
N THR A 974 -15.24 -33.83 1.30
CA THR A 974 -14.35 -34.34 0.25
C THR A 974 -13.74 -33.16 -0.51
N GLY A 975 -12.43 -33.15 -0.69
CA GLY A 975 -11.70 -31.99 -1.23
C GLY A 975 -11.14 -31.04 -0.18
N THR A 976 -11.24 -31.35 1.12
CA THR A 976 -10.65 -30.52 2.20
C THR A 976 -9.19 -30.22 1.94
N GLN A 977 -8.85 -28.92 1.93
CA GLN A 977 -7.49 -28.42 1.79
C GLN A 977 -6.96 -27.92 3.13
N THR A 978 -5.65 -28.08 3.35
CA THR A 978 -4.93 -27.51 4.48
C THR A 978 -3.69 -26.80 3.98
N THR A 979 -3.51 -25.53 4.33
CA THR A 979 -2.28 -24.77 4.08
C THR A 979 -1.48 -24.63 5.37
N VAL A 980 -0.20 -24.29 5.25
CA VAL A 980 0.69 -24.05 6.40
C VAL A 980 1.19 -22.62 6.40
N GLU A 981 0.99 -21.97 7.54
CA GLU A 981 1.65 -20.72 7.86
C GLU A 981 2.69 -20.96 8.97
N ARG A 982 3.77 -20.19 8.94
CA ARG A 982 4.87 -20.30 9.90
C ARG A 982 5.16 -18.97 10.56
N TRP A 983 5.04 -18.95 11.87
CA TRP A 983 5.25 -17.76 12.67
C TRP A 983 6.29 -17.99 13.76
N TRP A 984 6.91 -16.91 14.21
CA TRP A 984 7.79 -16.91 15.37
C TRP A 984 7.34 -15.86 16.37
N ALA A 985 7.03 -16.31 17.59
CA ALA A 985 6.69 -15.43 18.70
C ALA A 985 7.99 -14.83 19.26
N ASP A 986 8.46 -13.75 18.65
CA ASP A 986 9.78 -13.23 18.94
C ASP A 986 9.87 -12.54 20.32
N PRO A 987 10.94 -12.77 21.11
CA PRO A 987 11.12 -12.05 22.36
C PRO A 987 11.33 -10.55 22.10
N ALA A 988 10.51 -9.72 22.76
CA ALA A 988 10.51 -8.26 22.62
C ALA A 988 11.20 -7.62 23.84
N LEU A 989 12.50 -7.87 24.01
CA LEU A 989 13.22 -7.59 25.26
C LEU A 989 13.76 -6.16 25.38
N ASP A 990 13.57 -5.53 26.54
CA ASP A 990 14.18 -4.25 26.93
C ASP A 990 15.69 -4.38 27.25
N ASN A 991 16.33 -3.28 27.67
CA ASN A 991 17.76 -3.30 28.04
C ASN A 991 18.09 -4.19 29.25
N ARG A 992 17.10 -4.57 30.06
CA ARG A 992 17.25 -5.44 31.22
C ARG A 992 16.99 -6.91 30.87
N GLY A 993 16.68 -7.22 29.61
CA GLY A 993 16.30 -8.55 29.17
C GLY A 993 14.90 -8.95 29.62
N ILE A 994 14.02 -7.98 29.89
CA ILE A 994 12.62 -8.20 30.28
C ILE A 994 11.74 -7.95 29.06
N ASP A 995 10.75 -8.83 28.82
CA ASP A 995 9.76 -8.64 27.75
C ASP A 995 8.98 -7.33 27.94
N ARG A 996 8.88 -6.56 26.85
CA ARG A 996 8.04 -5.36 26.78
C ARG A 996 6.56 -5.72 26.79
N THR A 997 5.76 -4.73 27.12
CA THR A 997 4.32 -4.78 26.84
C THR A 997 4.10 -4.82 25.34
N LEU A 998 3.35 -5.82 24.89
CA LEU A 998 2.79 -5.90 23.54
C LEU A 998 1.43 -5.23 23.53
N ARG A 999 1.12 -4.45 22.49
CA ARG A 999 -0.20 -3.85 22.33
C ARG A 999 -0.60 -3.78 20.86
N THR A 1000 -1.83 -4.22 20.61
CA THR A 1000 -2.58 -3.94 19.39
C THR A 1000 -3.62 -2.89 19.78
N VAL A 1001 -3.43 -1.64 19.34
CA VAL A 1001 -4.24 -0.42 19.66
C VAL A 1001 -4.26 0.05 21.10
#